data_AF-A0AAE1IBM6-F1
#
_entry.id   AF-A0AAE1IBM6-F1
#
_cell.length_a   1.000
_cell.length_b   1.000
_cell.length_c   1.000
_cell.angle_alpha   90.00
_cell.angle_beta   90.00
_cell.angle_gamma   90.00
#
_symmetry.space_group_name_H-M   'P 1'
#
loop_
_entity.id
_entity.type
_entity.pdbx_description
1 polymer ?
#
loop_
_entity_poly.entity_id
_entity_poly.type
_entity_poly.pdbx_seq_one_letter_code
_entity_poly.pdbx_strand_id
1 'polypeptide(L)'
;MAWLSRLSAVAGLVTVALAAEASTSSSKTPAAAPCAQIAALYKKDVNRFSSELGLACLESIPFKSDLAVQFVDDYTKYLQWQSTTEILRDPPKGSVSSTIDLFGGMANIRDRAAANLYKSQYDFDLDLTHLIGFANDGHLSLTPCSFGALGWVSSLALASLSADGVSIPKLYTLTDGILLARGNTDVSPVILINGVGAEVYIEELAENEGLQDADARYNSMLANVPIGRDGVERDGGLTFFRSFPGVHEFNVTFANGTKASFPLTTGTLTSLPDFPFQSGEDIWDALCDPANAEPSKKRSVQDIVRNVKRAAKAEEQPAPLTYPKPVVKDPFNLLIGYFPDDAELKDVAVLTVPTFSTSGDGLPDDQVKNFALEAQDFVKRALASGKDRIIIDVTNNGGGVIDSGFALVSIFFPNMTIFSATRFRSVPATQFIVEATSRTKNPSEDLLVTSFGFSVPELVQPDQKTTFKTVADFLGPFETFGVPSTAIVAGNDFDETDPNSSPINIFGLGGGLNGTEPPFKPENIAILTDGQCSSTCTIFINHMIPYGVRVFASGGRPQNGPMQGIGGVKGSQVLELENISQLYDEANELVQNATDAKKPLFTEKEYSVFSSSIPPPIDKLPFRITSGAVNFRNAFAPFNDQIPTHFIYQPADCRLFYTAEMLLKPELLWVNAAKSAWHNAACAFSVPSQKAIKADDDATPASGSVKSESNPTTTEAPQPTSTTSTHSSDDTPAASGDSSSSKKKTLSPAHKALGLLLAMAEGLRPQ
;
A
#
# COMPACT_ATOMS: atom_id res chain seq x y z
N MET A 1 -7.17 16.65 -13.27
CA MET A 1 -5.80 17.16 -13.01
C MET A 1 -5.26 17.82 -14.28
N ALA A 2 -5.35 19.14 -14.40
CA ALA A 2 -4.93 19.89 -15.59
C ALA A 2 -3.97 21.03 -15.19
N TRP A 3 -2.81 20.71 -14.62
CA TRP A 3 -1.82 21.72 -14.24
C TRP A 3 -0.41 21.16 -14.43
N LEU A 4 0.07 21.10 -15.69
CA LEU A 4 1.50 21.03 -16.02
C LEU A 4 1.83 21.41 -17.48
N SER A 5 0.95 22.13 -18.19
CA SER A 5 1.17 22.47 -19.60
C SER A 5 0.78 23.90 -19.97
N ARG A 6 1.47 24.91 -19.42
CA ARG A 6 1.62 26.22 -20.08
C ARG A 6 2.91 26.90 -19.63
N LEU A 7 3.88 27.00 -20.53
CA LEU A 7 4.81 28.14 -20.62
C LEU A 7 5.54 28.08 -21.97
N SER A 8 4.90 28.68 -22.97
CA SER A 8 5.56 29.18 -24.18
C SER A 8 4.76 30.39 -24.63
N ALA A 9 5.38 31.58 -24.59
CA ALA A 9 5.40 32.56 -25.68
C ALA A 9 5.75 33.99 -25.19
N VAL A 10 6.69 34.59 -25.95
CA VAL A 10 6.92 36.02 -26.27
C VAL A 10 7.71 36.91 -25.29
N ALA A 11 8.93 37.26 -25.69
CA ALA A 11 9.35 38.66 -25.88
C ALA A 11 10.54 38.74 -26.86
N GLY A 12 10.40 39.53 -27.91
CA GLY A 12 11.45 39.80 -28.91
C GLY A 12 12.11 41.16 -28.74
N LEU A 13 13.27 41.29 -29.41
CA LEU A 13 14.03 42.50 -29.78
C LEU A 13 14.65 43.27 -28.58
N VAL A 14 15.94 43.61 -28.50
CA VAL A 14 16.98 43.98 -29.48
C VAL A 14 18.35 43.70 -28.84
N THR A 15 19.33 43.14 -29.55
CA THR A 15 20.73 43.64 -29.47
C THR A 15 21.54 43.26 -30.70
N VAL A 16 22.36 44.23 -31.08
CA VAL A 16 23.16 44.40 -32.29
C VAL A 16 24.23 43.31 -32.45
N ALA A 17 24.48 42.97 -33.71
CA ALA A 17 25.53 42.08 -34.17
C ALA A 17 26.94 42.46 -33.71
N LEU A 18 27.72 41.45 -33.35
CA LEU A 18 29.15 41.39 -33.66
C LEU A 18 29.51 39.93 -33.94
N ALA A 19 29.60 39.62 -35.23
CA ALA A 19 30.25 38.42 -35.72
C ALA A 19 31.76 38.54 -35.49
N ALA A 20 32.33 37.54 -34.82
CA ALA A 20 33.73 37.19 -34.94
C ALA A 20 33.80 35.67 -35.05
N GLU A 21 34.00 35.19 -36.28
CA GLU A 21 34.34 33.81 -36.58
C GLU A 21 35.66 33.46 -35.89
N ALA A 22 35.63 32.46 -35.01
CA ALA A 22 36.81 31.72 -34.63
C ALA A 22 36.49 30.23 -34.80
N SER A 23 36.69 29.74 -36.02
CA SER A 23 36.80 28.31 -36.31
C SER A 23 37.97 27.74 -35.53
N THR A 24 37.69 27.04 -34.43
CA THR A 24 38.57 26.01 -33.90
C THR A 24 37.86 24.67 -33.99
N SER A 25 37.99 24.05 -35.16
CA SER A 25 37.82 22.61 -35.37
C SER A 25 38.79 21.88 -34.44
N SER A 26 38.30 21.45 -33.28
CA SER A 26 38.82 20.27 -32.61
C SER A 26 37.79 19.18 -32.85
N SER A 27 38.16 18.18 -33.63
CA SER A 27 37.41 16.93 -33.77
C SER A 27 37.33 16.23 -32.41
N LYS A 28 36.38 16.62 -31.56
CA LYS A 28 35.93 15.79 -30.46
C LYS A 28 35.17 14.63 -31.10
N THR A 29 35.71 13.43 -30.99
CA THR A 29 34.92 12.20 -31.15
C THR A 29 33.57 12.43 -30.44
N PRO A 30 32.42 12.18 -31.09
CA PRO A 30 31.13 12.32 -30.42
C PRO A 30 31.17 11.54 -29.11
N ALA A 31 30.77 12.17 -28.00
CA ALA A 31 30.63 11.45 -26.74
C ALA A 31 29.71 10.25 -26.98
N ALA A 32 30.08 9.08 -26.47
CA ALA A 32 29.25 7.89 -26.60
C ALA A 32 27.84 8.16 -26.04
N ALA A 33 26.81 7.55 -26.63
CA ALA A 33 25.44 7.66 -26.13
C ALA A 33 25.38 7.27 -24.63
N PRO A 34 24.47 7.88 -23.82
CA PRO A 34 24.43 7.64 -22.38
C PRO A 34 24.40 6.15 -22.00
N CYS A 35 23.56 5.34 -22.67
CA CYS A 35 23.47 3.91 -22.41
C CYS A 35 24.77 3.15 -22.74
N ALA A 36 25.45 3.48 -23.85
CA ALA A 36 26.77 2.92 -24.17
C ALA A 36 27.84 3.28 -23.13
N GLN A 37 27.77 4.46 -22.51
CA GLN A 37 28.66 4.81 -21.40
C GLN A 37 28.39 3.92 -20.18
N ILE A 38 27.14 3.66 -19.83
CA ILE A 38 26.76 2.74 -18.74
C ILE A 38 27.26 1.32 -19.06
N ALA A 39 27.01 0.81 -20.26
CA ALA A 39 27.53 -0.51 -20.67
C ALA A 39 29.06 -0.60 -20.59
N ALA A 40 29.77 0.49 -20.89
CA ALA A 40 31.23 0.55 -20.74
C ALA A 40 31.69 0.60 -19.27
N LEU A 41 30.88 1.15 -18.35
CA LEU A 41 31.11 1.10 -16.91
C LEU A 41 30.92 -0.32 -16.36
N TYR A 42 29.88 -1.03 -16.78
CA TYR A 42 29.65 -2.43 -16.41
C TYR A 42 30.78 -3.36 -16.87
N LYS A 43 31.31 -3.15 -18.09
CA LYS A 43 32.50 -3.87 -18.58
C LYS A 43 33.77 -3.62 -17.74
N LYS A 44 33.75 -2.65 -16.83
CA LYS A 44 34.82 -2.31 -15.88
C LYS A 44 34.42 -2.61 -14.43
N ASP A 45 33.38 -3.40 -14.22
CA ASP A 45 32.84 -3.75 -12.91
C ASP A 45 32.38 -2.54 -12.07
N VAL A 46 31.97 -1.46 -12.73
CA VAL A 46 31.38 -0.27 -12.09
C VAL A 46 29.85 -0.36 -12.23
N ASN A 47 29.19 -0.77 -11.15
CA ASN A 47 27.74 -0.99 -11.08
C ASN A 47 26.96 0.16 -10.41
N ARG A 48 27.64 1.22 -9.98
CA ARG A 48 27.04 2.46 -9.48
C ARG A 48 27.65 3.66 -10.18
N PHE A 49 26.80 4.56 -10.65
CA PHE A 49 27.20 5.73 -11.44
C PHE A 49 26.25 6.92 -11.18
N SER A 50 26.56 8.07 -11.77
CA SER A 50 25.81 9.32 -11.58
C SER A 50 24.36 9.21 -12.04
N SER A 51 23.42 9.73 -11.25
CA SER A 51 22.00 9.75 -11.61
C SER A 51 21.72 10.50 -12.93
N GLU A 52 22.48 11.54 -13.25
CA GLU A 52 22.37 12.27 -14.52
C GLU A 52 22.60 11.35 -15.73
N LEU A 53 23.60 10.47 -15.66
CA LEU A 53 23.91 9.52 -16.73
C LEU A 53 22.81 8.47 -16.89
N GLY A 54 22.28 7.96 -15.76
CA GLY A 54 21.15 7.04 -15.76
C GLY A 54 19.89 7.65 -16.36
N LEU A 55 19.54 8.87 -15.91
CA LEU A 55 18.36 9.59 -16.38
C LEU A 55 18.48 9.85 -17.88
N ALA A 56 19.62 10.35 -18.35
CA ALA A 56 19.87 10.59 -19.77
C ALA A 56 19.77 9.31 -20.62
N CYS A 57 20.09 8.13 -20.06
CA CYS A 57 19.89 6.86 -20.74
C CYS A 57 18.41 6.45 -20.79
N LEU A 58 17.67 6.54 -19.68
CA LEU A 58 16.24 6.22 -19.66
C LEU A 58 15.41 7.19 -20.51
N GLU A 59 15.73 8.48 -20.48
CA GLU A 59 15.11 9.51 -21.33
C GLU A 59 15.48 9.35 -22.82
N SER A 60 16.48 8.52 -23.15
CA SER A 60 16.80 8.18 -24.55
C SER A 60 15.94 7.05 -25.12
N ILE A 61 15.11 6.39 -24.29
CA ILE A 61 14.22 5.31 -24.75
C ILE A 61 13.14 5.91 -25.66
N PRO A 62 12.99 5.41 -26.91
CA PRO A 62 12.08 6.00 -27.88
C PRO A 62 10.62 5.88 -27.43
N PHE A 63 9.88 6.99 -27.49
CA PHE A 63 8.44 7.01 -27.23
C PHE A 63 7.65 6.58 -28.48
N LYS A 64 6.77 5.59 -28.33
CA LYS A 64 5.90 5.08 -29.41
C LYS A 64 4.44 5.44 -29.14
N SER A 65 4.04 6.65 -29.57
CA SER A 65 2.73 7.27 -29.31
C SER A 65 1.53 6.34 -29.58
N ASP A 66 1.44 5.70 -30.75
CA ASP A 66 0.31 4.83 -31.09
C ASP A 66 0.19 3.63 -30.13
N LEU A 67 1.33 3.03 -29.75
CA LEU A 67 1.36 1.92 -28.79
C LEU A 67 0.97 2.40 -27.38
N ALA A 68 1.41 3.60 -26.99
CA ALA A 68 1.05 4.22 -25.71
C ALA A 68 -0.46 4.49 -25.59
N VAL A 69 -1.10 4.99 -26.65
CA VAL A 69 -2.56 5.18 -26.68
C VAL A 69 -3.27 3.85 -26.51
N GLN A 70 -2.87 2.84 -27.30
CA GLN A 70 -3.48 1.52 -27.21
C GLN A 70 -3.27 0.88 -25.83
N PHE A 71 -2.09 1.04 -25.23
CA PHE A 71 -1.82 0.49 -23.91
C PHE A 71 -2.70 1.13 -22.85
N VAL A 72 -2.89 2.44 -22.89
CA VAL A 72 -3.80 3.11 -21.95
C VAL A 72 -5.22 2.59 -22.11
N ASP A 73 -5.69 2.40 -23.35
CA ASP A 73 -7.01 1.84 -23.63
C ASP A 73 -7.18 0.42 -23.08
N ASP A 74 -6.15 -0.43 -23.24
CA ASP A 74 -6.18 -1.82 -22.79
C ASP A 74 -5.96 -1.98 -21.28
N TYR A 75 -5.01 -1.25 -20.70
CA TYR A 75 -4.76 -1.23 -19.25
C TYR A 75 -5.95 -0.66 -18.48
N THR A 76 -6.67 0.32 -19.04
CA THR A 76 -7.87 0.86 -18.39
C THR A 76 -8.93 -0.21 -18.14
N LYS A 77 -9.01 -1.26 -18.98
CA LYS A 77 -9.92 -2.40 -18.78
C LYS A 77 -9.52 -3.26 -17.58
N TYR A 78 -8.22 -3.46 -17.36
CA TYR A 78 -7.71 -4.06 -16.13
C TYR A 78 -7.99 -3.17 -14.91
N LEU A 79 -7.82 -1.86 -15.03
CA LEU A 79 -8.06 -0.90 -13.95
C LEU A 79 -9.54 -0.85 -13.50
N GLN A 80 -10.49 -1.27 -14.33
CA GLN A 80 -11.90 -1.44 -13.93
C GLN A 80 -12.10 -2.40 -12.75
N TRP A 81 -11.13 -3.28 -12.50
CA TRP A 81 -11.15 -4.21 -11.37
C TRP A 81 -10.75 -3.58 -10.04
N GLN A 82 -10.13 -2.39 -10.06
CA GLN A 82 -9.75 -1.68 -8.84
C GLN A 82 -11.01 -1.29 -8.06
N SER A 83 -11.16 -1.82 -6.85
CA SER A 83 -12.41 -1.73 -6.09
C SER A 83 -12.72 -0.37 -5.48
N THR A 84 -11.74 0.55 -5.48
CA THR A 84 -11.82 1.82 -4.73
C THR A 84 -11.97 3.06 -5.62
N THR A 85 -12.12 2.92 -6.94
CA THR A 85 -11.95 4.06 -7.86
C THR A 85 -12.90 5.25 -7.60
N GLU A 86 -14.18 4.98 -7.30
CA GLU A 86 -15.17 6.03 -7.06
C GLU A 86 -14.93 6.71 -5.71
N ILE A 87 -14.51 5.94 -4.71
CA ILE A 87 -14.20 6.43 -3.35
C ILE A 87 -12.92 7.24 -3.34
N LEU A 88 -11.89 6.85 -4.08
CA LEU A 88 -10.66 7.62 -4.22
C LEU A 88 -10.91 9.01 -4.83
N ARG A 89 -11.87 9.11 -5.74
CA ARG A 89 -12.26 10.37 -6.37
C ARG A 89 -13.06 11.27 -5.42
N ASP A 90 -13.94 10.69 -4.63
CA ASP A 90 -14.78 11.40 -3.66
C ASP A 90 -14.77 10.65 -2.31
N PRO A 91 -13.72 10.80 -1.49
CA PRO A 91 -13.55 9.98 -0.28
C PRO A 91 -14.44 10.45 0.87
N PRO A 92 -14.79 9.54 1.81
CA PRO A 92 -15.60 9.91 2.96
C PRO A 92 -14.90 10.96 3.82
N LYS A 93 -15.72 11.74 4.54
CA LYS A 93 -15.22 12.76 5.46
C LYS A 93 -14.33 12.12 6.52
N GLY A 94 -13.10 12.62 6.63
CA GLY A 94 -12.11 12.12 7.59
C GLY A 94 -11.05 11.20 6.98
N SER A 95 -11.15 10.87 5.69
CA SER A 95 -10.02 10.30 4.95
C SER A 95 -8.82 11.26 4.98
N VAL A 96 -7.63 10.68 5.15
CA VAL A 96 -6.38 11.43 5.39
C VAL A 96 -5.50 11.55 4.14
N SER A 97 -5.75 10.71 3.12
CA SER A 97 -5.08 10.77 1.82
C SER A 97 -5.79 11.72 0.85
N SER A 98 -5.03 12.19 -0.14
CA SER A 98 -5.52 13.09 -1.19
C SER A 98 -6.54 12.39 -2.09
N THR A 99 -7.44 13.17 -2.70
CA THR A 99 -8.38 12.66 -3.69
C THR A 99 -7.66 12.36 -5.01
N ILE A 100 -7.96 11.24 -5.66
CA ILE A 100 -7.43 10.89 -6.97
C ILE A 100 -8.54 10.38 -7.91
N ASP A 101 -8.57 10.92 -9.12
CA ASP A 101 -9.44 10.41 -10.20
C ASP A 101 -8.60 9.54 -11.14
N LEU A 102 -8.61 8.23 -10.89
CA LEU A 102 -7.81 7.27 -11.66
C LEU A 102 -8.20 7.26 -13.13
N PHE A 103 -9.49 7.18 -13.46
CA PHE A 103 -9.93 7.17 -14.87
C PHE A 103 -9.75 8.51 -15.56
N GLY A 104 -9.99 9.62 -14.86
CA GLY A 104 -9.68 10.95 -15.39
C GLY A 104 -8.18 11.17 -15.61
N GLY A 105 -7.33 10.60 -14.75
CA GLY A 105 -5.89 10.56 -14.92
C GLY A 105 -5.46 9.76 -16.13
N MET A 106 -5.98 8.53 -16.29
CA MET A 106 -5.69 7.68 -17.46
C MET A 106 -6.12 8.37 -18.75
N ALA A 107 -7.28 9.03 -18.78
CA ALA A 107 -7.74 9.78 -19.94
C ALA A 107 -6.78 10.94 -20.30
N ASN A 108 -6.26 11.66 -19.32
CA ASN A 108 -5.26 12.71 -19.57
C ASN A 108 -3.96 12.12 -20.14
N ILE A 109 -3.44 11.04 -19.56
CA ILE A 109 -2.25 10.34 -20.06
C ILE A 109 -2.47 9.89 -21.51
N ARG A 110 -3.65 9.34 -21.81
CA ARG A 110 -4.05 8.97 -23.18
C ARG A 110 -4.02 10.14 -24.15
N ASP A 111 -4.60 11.28 -23.77
CA ASP A 111 -4.66 12.47 -24.61
C ASP A 111 -3.26 13.04 -24.88
N ARG A 112 -2.38 13.03 -23.86
CA ARG A 112 -0.98 13.42 -23.99
C ARG A 112 -0.21 12.47 -24.90
N ALA A 113 -0.45 11.16 -24.77
CA ALA A 113 0.15 10.15 -25.63
C ALA A 113 -0.28 10.34 -27.09
N ALA A 114 -1.58 10.53 -27.34
CA ALA A 114 -2.13 10.76 -28.68
C ALA A 114 -1.62 12.08 -29.32
N ALA A 115 -1.36 13.10 -28.51
CA ALA A 115 -0.76 14.36 -28.94
C ALA A 115 0.77 14.29 -29.07
N ASN A 116 1.37 13.11 -28.83
CA ASN A 116 2.82 12.86 -28.87
C ASN A 116 3.63 13.84 -28.00
N LEU A 117 3.15 14.09 -26.76
CA LEU A 117 3.72 15.08 -25.85
C LEU A 117 4.80 14.54 -24.90
N TYR A 118 5.04 13.23 -24.90
CA TYR A 118 6.09 12.60 -24.11
C TYR A 118 7.42 12.63 -24.87
N LYS A 119 8.53 12.94 -24.19
CA LYS A 119 9.85 13.00 -24.85
C LYS A 119 10.49 11.62 -24.98
N SER A 120 10.14 10.73 -24.07
CA SER A 120 10.70 9.38 -23.95
C SER A 120 9.62 8.41 -23.47
N GLN A 121 9.86 7.11 -23.62
CA GLN A 121 9.01 6.12 -22.96
C GLN A 121 9.05 6.28 -21.43
N TYR A 122 10.22 6.61 -20.87
CA TYR A 122 10.39 6.78 -19.44
C TYR A 122 9.47 7.87 -18.87
N ASP A 123 9.30 8.98 -19.60
CA ASP A 123 8.39 10.08 -19.20
C ASP A 123 6.93 9.59 -19.14
N PHE A 124 6.51 8.76 -20.10
CA PHE A 124 5.17 8.19 -20.14
C PHE A 124 4.95 7.18 -19.01
N ASP A 125 5.92 6.30 -18.79
CA ASP A 125 5.91 5.31 -17.72
C ASP A 125 5.88 5.98 -16.33
N LEU A 126 6.61 7.09 -16.16
CA LEU A 126 6.63 7.89 -14.94
C LEU A 126 5.26 8.52 -14.63
N ASP A 127 4.58 9.09 -15.62
CA ASP A 127 3.23 9.63 -15.47
C ASP A 127 2.23 8.54 -15.03
N LEU A 128 2.33 7.32 -15.59
CA LEU A 128 1.53 6.17 -15.17
C LEU A 128 1.81 5.77 -13.73
N THR A 129 3.08 5.60 -13.36
CA THR A 129 3.46 5.22 -12.00
C THR A 129 3.00 6.25 -10.98
N HIS A 130 3.14 7.55 -11.24
CA HIS A 130 2.67 8.58 -10.33
C HIS A 130 1.15 8.55 -10.15
N LEU A 131 0.38 8.44 -11.24
CA LEU A 131 -1.08 8.35 -11.14
C LEU A 131 -1.52 7.18 -10.25
N ILE A 132 -0.88 6.03 -10.42
CA ILE A 132 -1.16 4.84 -9.62
C ILE A 132 -0.70 5.02 -8.15
N GLY A 133 0.50 5.54 -7.92
CA GLY A 133 1.05 5.74 -6.58
C GLY A 133 0.26 6.74 -5.72
N PHE A 134 -0.29 7.80 -6.33
CA PHE A 134 -1.16 8.76 -5.65
C PHE A 134 -2.51 8.19 -5.17
N ALA A 135 -2.85 6.94 -5.51
CA ALA A 135 -3.95 6.24 -4.87
C ALA A 135 -3.66 5.83 -3.42
N ASN A 136 -2.38 5.81 -3.03
CA ASN A 136 -1.91 5.39 -1.71
C ASN A 136 -2.45 4.02 -1.30
N ASP A 137 -2.60 3.13 -2.27
CA ASP A 137 -3.14 1.78 -2.12
C ASP A 137 -2.06 0.76 -2.50
N GLY A 138 -1.46 0.12 -1.49
CA GLY A 138 -0.38 -0.86 -1.70
C GLY A 138 -0.80 -2.13 -2.46
N HIS A 139 -2.10 -2.37 -2.69
CA HIS A 139 -2.56 -3.43 -3.58
C HIS A 139 -2.70 -2.97 -5.04
N LEU A 140 -2.78 -1.66 -5.31
CA LEU A 140 -2.82 -1.11 -6.66
C LEU A 140 -1.40 -0.81 -7.13
N SER A 141 -0.94 -1.52 -8.16
CA SER A 141 0.40 -1.33 -8.69
C SER A 141 0.48 -1.52 -10.20
N LEU A 142 1.40 -0.78 -10.81
CA LEU A 142 1.83 -0.95 -12.19
C LEU A 142 3.32 -0.64 -12.24
N THR A 143 4.12 -1.63 -12.64
CA THR A 143 5.54 -1.43 -12.95
C THR A 143 5.71 -1.48 -14.47
N PRO A 144 5.84 -0.32 -15.15
CA PRO A 144 6.09 -0.27 -16.58
C PRO A 144 7.47 -0.84 -16.97
N CYS A 145 7.69 -1.04 -18.27
CA CYS A 145 8.90 -1.69 -18.76
C CYS A 145 10.20 -0.90 -18.51
N SER A 146 10.19 0.44 -18.62
CA SER A 146 11.42 1.24 -18.48
C SER A 146 11.99 1.18 -17.05
N PHE A 147 11.15 0.86 -16.07
CA PHE A 147 11.52 0.74 -14.65
C PHE A 147 12.20 -0.61 -14.33
N GLY A 148 12.35 -1.48 -15.32
CA GLY A 148 13.12 -2.72 -15.22
C GLY A 148 14.64 -2.53 -15.37
N ALA A 149 15.09 -1.38 -15.88
CA ALA A 149 16.50 -1.16 -16.21
C ALA A 149 17.34 -0.68 -15.02
N LEU A 150 16.96 0.44 -14.41
CA LEU A 150 17.76 1.15 -13.40
C LEU A 150 16.92 1.51 -12.17
N GLY A 151 17.57 1.55 -11.01
CA GLY A 151 17.04 2.12 -9.76
C GLY A 151 17.89 3.28 -9.28
N TRP A 152 17.36 4.06 -8.34
CA TRP A 152 18.01 5.26 -7.80
C TRP A 152 18.38 5.03 -6.35
N VAL A 153 19.60 5.37 -5.98
CA VAL A 153 20.16 5.09 -4.65
C VAL A 153 20.74 6.36 -4.05
N SER A 154 20.33 6.65 -2.83
CA SER A 154 20.89 7.71 -2.00
C SER A 154 21.61 7.10 -0.81
N SER A 155 22.72 7.69 -0.39
CA SER A 155 23.35 7.34 0.90
C SER A 155 22.76 8.13 2.08
N LEU A 156 21.75 8.97 1.85
CA LEU A 156 21.04 9.68 2.91
C LEU A 156 20.00 8.76 3.55
N ALA A 157 20.28 8.32 4.77
CA ALA A 157 19.31 7.69 5.66
C ALA A 157 19.02 8.64 6.83
N LEU A 158 17.74 8.77 7.21
CA LEU A 158 17.30 9.66 8.30
C LEU A 158 16.52 8.87 9.35
N ALA A 159 16.63 9.28 10.62
CA ALA A 159 15.83 8.79 11.73
C ALA A 159 15.09 9.94 12.40
N SER A 160 13.85 9.71 12.84
CA SER A 160 13.03 10.67 13.60
C SER A 160 13.05 10.31 15.08
N LEU A 161 13.82 11.07 15.85
CA LEU A 161 14.20 10.71 17.22
C LEU A 161 13.66 11.73 18.24
N SER A 162 12.90 11.23 19.19
CA SER A 162 12.43 11.92 20.38
C SER A 162 13.45 11.80 21.51
N ALA A 163 13.47 12.80 22.39
CA ALA A 163 14.34 12.81 23.56
C ALA A 163 13.88 11.83 24.66
N ASP A 164 12.58 11.50 24.70
CA ASP A 164 11.95 10.73 25.79
C ASP A 164 10.87 9.74 25.30
N GLY A 165 10.61 9.70 23.99
CA GLY A 165 9.60 8.83 23.38
C GLY A 165 8.18 9.40 23.39
N VAL A 166 7.98 10.62 23.91
CA VAL A 166 6.67 11.30 23.95
C VAL A 166 6.72 12.75 23.45
N SER A 167 7.87 13.39 23.54
CA SER A 167 8.16 14.70 22.99
C SER A 167 8.27 14.63 21.47
N ILE A 168 7.89 15.72 20.79
CA ILE A 168 7.98 15.83 19.33
C ILE A 168 9.42 15.49 18.87
N PRO A 169 9.59 14.52 17.95
CA PRO A 169 10.91 14.09 17.52
C PRO A 169 11.56 15.10 16.57
N LYS A 170 12.86 14.95 16.38
CA LYS A 170 13.63 15.70 15.37
C LYS A 170 14.30 14.72 14.41
N LEU A 171 14.55 15.17 13.19
CA LEU A 171 15.26 14.38 12.19
C LEU A 171 16.77 14.45 12.41
N TYR A 172 17.44 13.31 12.35
CA TYR A 172 18.89 13.18 12.34
C TYR A 172 19.30 12.31 11.16
N THR A 173 20.52 12.47 10.64
CA THR A 173 21.10 11.42 9.80
C THR A 173 21.19 10.15 10.63
N LEU A 174 21.07 8.97 10.01
CA LEU A 174 21.15 7.70 10.75
C LEU A 174 22.48 7.59 11.50
N THR A 175 23.58 8.06 10.90
CA THR A 175 24.89 8.12 11.55
C THR A 175 24.89 9.02 12.79
N ASP A 176 24.32 10.23 12.71
CA ASP A 176 24.20 11.13 13.86
C ASP A 176 23.27 10.55 14.93
N GLY A 177 22.19 9.87 14.53
CA GLY A 177 21.29 9.15 15.43
C GLY A 177 22.03 8.06 16.21
N ILE A 178 22.88 7.28 15.55
CA ILE A 178 23.72 6.26 16.20
C ILE A 178 24.74 6.90 17.14
N LEU A 179 25.32 8.05 16.78
CA LEU A 179 26.21 8.80 17.68
C LEU A 179 25.46 9.30 18.92
N LEU A 180 24.25 9.84 18.73
CA LEU A 180 23.36 10.27 19.81
C LEU A 180 23.03 9.10 20.74
N ALA A 181 22.71 7.93 20.19
CA ALA A 181 22.44 6.69 20.92
C ALA A 181 23.63 6.22 21.78
N ARG A 182 24.86 6.59 21.38
CA ARG A 182 26.10 6.33 22.13
C ARG A 182 26.45 7.42 23.14
N GLY A 183 25.56 8.40 23.33
CA GLY A 183 25.72 9.51 24.27
C GLY A 183 26.50 10.70 23.71
N ASN A 184 26.79 10.74 22.40
CA ASN A 184 27.41 11.92 21.80
C ASN A 184 26.35 12.99 21.50
N THR A 185 26.35 14.06 22.30
CA THR A 185 25.42 15.19 22.14
C THR A 185 25.90 16.25 21.15
N ASP A 186 27.12 16.13 20.61
CA ASP A 186 27.69 17.04 19.62
C ASP A 186 27.20 16.73 18.19
N VAL A 187 25.94 16.32 18.07
CA VAL A 187 25.23 16.11 16.81
C VAL A 187 24.15 17.17 16.64
N SER A 188 23.71 17.40 15.41
CA SER A 188 22.71 18.43 15.14
C SER A 188 21.56 17.84 14.31
N PRO A 189 20.30 18.20 14.58
CA PRO A 189 19.18 17.74 13.77
C PRO A 189 19.21 18.37 12.39
N VAL A 190 18.70 17.65 11.41
CA VAL A 190 18.46 18.09 10.04
C VAL A 190 17.22 18.98 10.02
N ILE A 191 17.37 20.22 9.54
CA ILE A 191 16.27 21.19 9.47
C ILE A 191 15.84 21.52 8.05
N LEU A 192 16.75 21.39 7.07
CA LEU A 192 16.42 21.59 5.65
C LEU A 192 16.99 20.48 4.79
N ILE A 193 16.25 20.10 3.75
CA ILE A 193 16.71 19.28 2.63
C ILE A 193 16.42 20.08 1.36
N ASN A 194 17.45 20.35 0.55
CA ASN A 194 17.34 21.17 -0.65
C ASN A 194 16.65 22.53 -0.39
N GLY A 195 16.93 23.15 0.76
CA GLY A 195 16.36 24.46 1.14
C GLY A 195 14.90 24.43 1.60
N VAL A 196 14.23 23.28 1.58
CA VAL A 196 12.87 23.06 2.10
C VAL A 196 12.96 22.47 3.52
N GLY A 197 11.98 22.77 4.39
CA GLY A 197 11.88 22.16 5.72
C GLY A 197 11.95 20.64 5.62
N ALA A 198 12.88 20.01 6.36
CA ALA A 198 13.20 18.59 6.19
C ALA A 198 11.98 17.67 6.36
N GLU A 199 11.14 17.95 7.35
CA GLU A 199 9.91 17.18 7.63
C GLU A 199 8.93 17.26 6.45
N VAL A 200 8.69 18.48 5.94
CA VAL A 200 7.82 18.72 4.78
C VAL A 200 8.37 18.05 3.53
N TYR A 201 9.68 18.10 3.31
CA TYR A 201 10.32 17.47 2.16
C TYR A 201 10.17 15.95 2.18
N ILE A 202 10.25 15.33 3.36
CA ILE A 202 10.01 13.89 3.52
C ILE A 202 8.54 13.56 3.30
N GLU A 203 7.61 14.36 3.83
CA GLU A 203 6.17 14.20 3.57
C GLU A 203 5.85 14.24 2.07
N GLU A 204 6.45 15.18 1.33
CA GLU A 204 6.26 15.30 -0.12
C GLU A 204 6.76 14.07 -0.88
N LEU A 205 7.94 13.53 -0.53
CA LEU A 205 8.45 12.29 -1.13
C LEU A 205 7.58 11.09 -0.75
N ALA A 206 7.06 11.07 0.47
CA ALA A 206 6.25 9.98 0.98
C ALA A 206 4.86 9.91 0.31
N GLU A 207 4.39 10.95 -0.40
CA GLU A 207 3.07 10.94 -1.05
C GLU A 207 2.90 9.85 -2.10
N ASN A 208 3.99 9.32 -2.66
CA ASN A 208 3.97 8.23 -3.62
C ASN A 208 4.10 6.83 -2.97
N GLU A 209 4.18 6.76 -1.64
CA GLU A 209 4.23 5.49 -0.90
C GLU A 209 2.82 4.86 -0.85
N GLY A 210 2.76 3.54 -1.03
CA GLY A 210 1.53 2.75 -1.11
C GLY A 210 0.82 2.50 0.23
N LEU A 211 0.83 3.47 1.15
CA LEU A 211 0.18 3.39 2.47
C LEU A 211 -0.88 4.49 2.60
N GLN A 212 -2.06 4.15 3.11
CA GLN A 212 -3.21 5.07 3.20
C GLN A 212 -3.02 6.20 4.23
N ASP A 213 -2.28 5.94 5.30
CA ASP A 213 -2.07 6.89 6.38
C ASP A 213 -0.76 7.68 6.18
N ALA A 214 -0.84 9.00 6.29
CA ALA A 214 0.31 9.89 6.10
C ALA A 214 1.41 9.70 7.15
N ASP A 215 1.07 9.29 8.39
CA ASP A 215 2.08 9.00 9.41
C ASP A 215 2.79 7.67 9.12
N ALA A 216 2.08 6.67 8.58
CA ALA A 216 2.69 5.43 8.10
C ALA A 216 3.61 5.65 6.89
N ARG A 217 3.20 6.46 5.90
CA ARG A 217 4.05 6.89 4.76
C ARG A 217 5.30 7.62 5.24
N TYR A 218 5.16 8.52 6.21
CA TYR A 218 6.30 9.21 6.79
C TYR A 218 7.27 8.24 7.48
N ASN A 219 6.75 7.24 8.20
CA ASN A 219 7.57 6.20 8.81
C ASN A 219 8.33 5.35 7.78
N SER A 220 7.72 4.99 6.64
CA SER A 220 8.39 4.16 5.63
C SER A 220 9.61 4.85 5.01
N MET A 221 9.65 6.19 5.03
CA MET A 221 10.80 6.97 4.56
C MET A 221 12.01 6.97 5.50
N LEU A 222 11.86 6.51 6.75
CA LEU A 222 12.84 6.69 7.83
C LEU A 222 13.41 5.36 8.37
N ALA A 223 14.64 5.43 8.90
CA ALA A 223 15.36 4.33 9.54
C ALA A 223 15.02 4.18 11.03
N ASN A 224 13.73 4.16 11.38
CA ASN A 224 13.26 4.08 12.77
C ASN A 224 13.15 2.62 13.23
N VAL A 225 14.30 1.95 13.40
CA VAL A 225 14.51 0.49 13.58
C VAL A 225 13.30 -0.45 13.37
N PRO A 226 12.89 -0.66 12.11
CA PRO A 226 12.12 -1.82 11.74
C PRO A 226 13.05 -2.89 11.13
N ILE A 227 12.82 -4.17 11.45
CA ILE A 227 13.50 -5.29 10.80
C ILE A 227 12.63 -5.86 9.69
N GLY A 228 13.24 -6.26 8.59
CA GLY A 228 12.57 -7.09 7.59
C GLY A 228 12.61 -8.58 7.95
N ARG A 229 11.95 -9.39 7.12
CA ARG A 229 12.04 -10.87 7.17
C ARG A 229 13.48 -11.37 7.04
N ASP A 230 14.32 -10.66 6.29
CA ASP A 230 15.76 -10.95 6.19
C ASP A 230 16.53 -10.75 7.50
N GLY A 231 15.89 -10.23 8.56
CA GLY A 231 16.51 -9.93 9.85
C GLY A 231 17.42 -8.71 9.81
N VAL A 232 17.35 -7.93 8.72
CA VAL A 232 18.15 -6.73 8.50
C VAL A 232 17.33 -5.49 8.83
N GLU A 233 17.97 -4.54 9.49
CA GLU A 233 17.42 -3.21 9.78
C GLU A 233 17.21 -2.43 8.47
N ARG A 234 16.11 -1.68 8.40
CA ARG A 234 15.77 -0.89 7.22
C ARG A 234 16.37 0.52 7.31
N ASP A 235 17.06 0.95 6.25
CA ASP A 235 17.62 2.31 6.14
C ASP A 235 16.57 3.39 5.77
N GLY A 236 15.31 2.99 5.55
CA GLY A 236 14.21 3.86 5.14
C GLY A 236 14.16 4.15 3.63
N GLY A 237 12.98 4.57 3.15
CA GLY A 237 12.68 4.83 1.75
C GLY A 237 13.53 5.93 1.08
N LEU A 238 14.19 6.80 1.85
CA LEU A 238 15.10 7.81 1.28
C LEU A 238 16.34 7.21 0.60
N THR A 239 16.70 5.96 0.92
CA THR A 239 17.92 5.32 0.39
C THR A 239 17.72 4.67 -0.98
N PHE A 240 16.47 4.41 -1.38
CA PHE A 240 16.15 3.77 -2.65
C PHE A 240 14.86 4.31 -3.25
N PHE A 241 14.92 4.74 -4.50
CA PHE A 241 13.75 5.10 -5.28
C PHE A 241 13.67 4.26 -6.54
N ARG A 242 12.46 3.86 -6.91
CA ARG A 242 12.22 3.15 -8.16
C ARG A 242 12.11 4.11 -9.36
N SER A 243 11.50 5.28 -9.15
CA SER A 243 11.50 6.40 -10.09
C SER A 243 12.48 7.49 -9.67
N PHE A 244 12.86 8.36 -10.60
CA PHE A 244 13.75 9.48 -10.29
C PHE A 244 13.02 10.44 -9.33
N PRO A 245 13.60 10.77 -8.15
CA PRO A 245 12.93 11.58 -7.14
C PRO A 245 12.91 13.10 -7.46
N GLY A 246 13.25 13.48 -8.69
CA GLY A 246 13.26 14.88 -9.15
C GLY A 246 14.54 15.66 -8.81
N VAL A 247 15.49 15.07 -8.10
CA VAL A 247 16.76 15.70 -7.71
C VAL A 247 17.95 14.77 -7.93
N HIS A 248 19.09 15.32 -8.33
CA HIS A 248 20.34 14.57 -8.46
C HIS A 248 21.18 14.56 -7.18
N GLU A 249 20.77 15.33 -6.17
CA GLU A 249 21.52 15.51 -4.93
C GLU A 249 20.58 15.94 -3.80
N PHE A 250 20.82 15.41 -2.60
CA PHE A 250 20.15 15.86 -1.37
C PHE A 250 21.12 16.72 -0.55
N ASN A 251 20.89 18.03 -0.57
CA ASN A 251 21.65 19.01 0.20
C ASN A 251 20.99 19.22 1.57
N VAL A 252 21.63 18.70 2.61
CA VAL A 252 21.16 18.74 3.99
C VAL A 252 21.75 19.95 4.72
N THR A 253 20.90 20.71 5.42
CA THR A 253 21.33 21.75 6.37
C THR A 253 20.92 21.37 7.78
N PHE A 254 21.89 21.40 8.69
CA PHE A 254 21.72 21.08 10.10
C PHE A 254 21.38 22.33 10.92
N ALA A 255 20.79 22.16 12.10
CA ALA A 255 20.38 23.27 12.96
C ALA A 255 21.53 24.15 13.45
N ASN A 256 22.75 23.61 13.52
CA ASN A 256 23.97 24.36 13.85
C ASN A 256 24.56 25.15 12.65
N GLY A 257 23.91 25.09 11.48
CA GLY A 257 24.31 25.80 10.26
C GLY A 257 25.31 25.05 9.38
N THR A 258 25.80 23.86 9.78
CA THR A 258 26.62 23.03 8.89
C THR A 258 25.77 22.44 7.78
N LYS A 259 26.43 21.99 6.71
CA LYS A 259 25.79 21.41 5.53
C LYS A 259 26.50 20.14 5.11
N ALA A 260 25.74 19.18 4.60
CA ALA A 260 26.25 17.96 3.98
C ALA A 260 25.52 17.75 2.65
N SER A 261 26.19 17.08 1.72
CA SER A 261 25.61 16.76 0.43
C SER A 261 25.68 15.27 0.16
N PHE A 262 24.58 14.71 -0.34
CA PHE A 262 24.41 13.31 -0.65
C PHE A 262 23.98 13.17 -2.12
N PRO A 263 24.94 12.90 -3.04
CA PRO A 263 24.62 12.68 -4.45
C PRO A 263 23.70 11.48 -4.63
N LEU A 264 22.70 11.63 -5.50
CA LEU A 264 21.90 10.51 -5.98
C LEU A 264 22.72 9.75 -7.02
N THR A 265 22.86 8.46 -6.79
CA THR A 265 23.48 7.53 -7.73
C THR A 265 22.43 6.60 -8.32
N THR A 266 22.82 5.84 -9.33
CA THR A 266 21.97 4.84 -9.95
C THR A 266 22.78 3.58 -10.24
N GLY A 267 22.07 2.46 -10.38
CA GLY A 267 22.62 1.17 -10.76
C GLY A 267 21.51 0.26 -11.29
N THR A 268 21.88 -0.88 -11.85
CA THR A 268 20.87 -1.86 -12.29
C THR A 268 20.15 -2.50 -11.12
N LEU A 269 18.91 -2.93 -11.37
CA LEU A 269 18.14 -3.72 -10.43
C LEU A 269 18.70 -5.16 -10.37
N THR A 270 18.48 -5.86 -9.26
CA THR A 270 18.94 -7.24 -9.06
C THR A 270 18.43 -8.21 -10.14
N SER A 271 17.26 -7.94 -10.72
CA SER A 271 16.68 -8.69 -11.84
C SER A 271 17.45 -8.53 -13.15
N LEU A 272 18.37 -7.56 -13.22
CA LEU A 272 19.18 -7.24 -14.38
C LEU A 272 20.66 -7.09 -13.94
N PRO A 273 21.38 -8.20 -13.73
CA PRO A 273 22.72 -8.17 -13.14
C PRO A 273 23.81 -7.56 -14.05
N ASP A 274 23.54 -7.38 -15.35
CA ASP A 274 24.44 -6.77 -16.33
C ASP A 274 23.69 -5.69 -17.15
N PHE A 275 24.42 -4.80 -17.83
CA PHE A 275 23.85 -3.74 -18.67
C PHE A 275 24.44 -3.78 -20.10
N PRO A 276 23.87 -4.60 -21.01
CA PRO A 276 24.42 -4.77 -22.36
C PRO A 276 24.01 -3.66 -23.35
N PHE A 277 23.08 -2.79 -22.99
CA PHE A 277 22.41 -1.84 -23.90
C PHE A 277 23.34 -0.71 -24.35
N GLN A 278 23.42 -0.46 -25.66
CA GLN A 278 24.22 0.62 -26.24
C GLN A 278 23.38 1.88 -26.51
N SER A 279 22.06 1.74 -26.61
CA SER A 279 21.11 2.80 -26.93
C SER A 279 19.80 2.65 -26.14
N GLY A 280 18.96 3.70 -26.16
CA GLY A 280 17.60 3.62 -25.61
C GLY A 280 16.70 2.69 -26.43
N GLU A 281 16.93 2.57 -27.74
CA GLU A 281 16.30 1.58 -28.60
C GLU A 281 16.58 0.15 -28.12
N ASP A 282 17.82 -0.18 -27.76
CA ASP A 282 18.15 -1.52 -27.23
C ASP A 282 17.37 -1.83 -25.95
N ILE A 283 17.14 -0.82 -25.10
CA ILE A 283 16.34 -0.96 -23.88
C ILE A 283 14.87 -1.17 -24.24
N TRP A 284 14.32 -0.36 -25.15
CA TRP A 284 12.94 -0.52 -25.60
C TRP A 284 12.72 -1.93 -26.16
N ASP A 285 13.59 -2.39 -27.05
CA ASP A 285 13.47 -3.69 -27.67
C ASP A 285 13.60 -4.81 -26.62
N ALA A 286 14.54 -4.72 -25.69
CA ALA A 286 14.77 -5.79 -24.71
C ALA A 286 13.73 -5.84 -23.59
N LEU A 287 13.23 -4.68 -23.11
CA LEU A 287 12.40 -4.60 -21.91
C LEU A 287 10.94 -4.27 -22.20
N CYS A 288 10.66 -3.54 -23.27
CA CYS A 288 9.32 -3.04 -23.57
C CYS A 288 8.64 -3.78 -24.74
N ASP A 289 9.37 -4.16 -25.78
CA ASP A 289 8.80 -4.85 -26.94
C ASP A 289 8.27 -6.25 -26.55
N PRO A 290 6.96 -6.52 -26.69
CA PRO A 290 6.41 -7.84 -26.39
C PRO A 290 6.95 -8.93 -27.33
N ALA A 291 7.46 -8.59 -28.53
CA ALA A 291 8.04 -9.56 -29.45
C ALA A 291 9.31 -10.24 -28.91
N ASN A 292 10.00 -9.58 -27.98
CA ASN A 292 11.21 -10.09 -27.33
C ASN A 292 10.93 -10.67 -25.93
N ALA A 293 9.65 -10.77 -25.53
CA ALA A 293 9.30 -11.47 -24.32
C ALA A 293 9.58 -12.98 -24.50
N GLU A 294 10.30 -13.57 -23.55
CA GLU A 294 10.27 -15.03 -23.40
C GLU A 294 8.82 -15.47 -23.21
N PRO A 295 8.36 -16.56 -23.85
CA PRO A 295 7.01 -17.05 -23.65
C PRO A 295 6.75 -17.26 -22.16
N SER A 296 5.87 -16.45 -21.58
CA SER A 296 5.45 -16.62 -20.19
C SER A 296 4.91 -18.04 -20.05
N LYS A 297 5.60 -18.88 -19.26
CA LYS A 297 5.06 -20.18 -18.92
C LYS A 297 3.76 -19.92 -18.17
N LYS A 298 2.62 -20.37 -18.72
CA LYS A 298 1.36 -20.36 -18.00
C LYS A 298 1.61 -21.01 -16.64
N ARG A 299 1.41 -20.23 -15.56
CA ARG A 299 1.45 -20.80 -14.20
C ARG A 299 0.36 -21.87 -14.14
N SER A 300 0.64 -22.96 -13.43
CA SER A 300 -0.46 -23.91 -13.19
C SER A 300 -1.51 -23.23 -12.33
N VAL A 301 -2.78 -23.62 -12.48
CA VAL A 301 -3.87 -23.10 -11.66
C VAL A 301 -3.56 -23.27 -10.16
N GLN A 302 -2.91 -24.38 -9.78
CA GLN A 302 -2.47 -24.60 -8.40
C GLN A 302 -1.41 -23.58 -7.93
N ASP A 303 -0.43 -23.23 -8.78
CA ASP A 303 0.58 -22.23 -8.44
C ASP A 303 -0.05 -20.83 -8.27
N ILE A 304 -1.13 -20.54 -9.00
CA ILE A 304 -1.83 -19.25 -8.92
C ILE A 304 -2.65 -19.15 -7.64
N VAL A 305 -3.47 -20.16 -7.37
CA VAL A 305 -4.33 -20.19 -6.19
C VAL A 305 -3.51 -20.15 -4.90
N ARG A 306 -2.34 -20.78 -4.89
CA ARG A 306 -1.41 -20.73 -3.75
C ARG A 306 -0.53 -19.47 -3.72
N ASN A 307 -0.67 -18.58 -4.70
CA ASN A 307 0.22 -17.44 -4.93
C ASN A 307 1.72 -17.80 -4.95
N VAL A 308 2.05 -18.99 -5.47
CA VAL A 308 3.42 -19.48 -5.59
C VAL A 308 4.07 -18.91 -6.85
N LYS A 309 5.06 -18.05 -6.65
CA LYS A 309 6.07 -17.77 -7.66
C LYS A 309 7.14 -18.88 -7.58
N ARG A 310 7.71 -19.23 -8.73
CA ARG A 310 8.76 -20.26 -8.83
C ARG A 310 10.08 -19.57 -9.17
N ALA A 311 10.89 -19.22 -8.17
CA ALA A 311 12.29 -19.64 -8.05
C ALA A 311 13.08 -18.83 -6.99
N ALA A 312 13.44 -19.50 -5.90
CA ALA A 312 14.71 -19.43 -5.18
C ALA A 312 14.77 -20.66 -4.26
N LYS A 313 15.97 -21.17 -3.94
CA LYS A 313 16.08 -22.23 -2.93
C LYS A 313 15.73 -21.62 -1.56
N ALA A 314 14.89 -22.28 -0.77
CA ALA A 314 14.60 -21.83 0.58
C ALA A 314 15.90 -21.83 1.41
N GLU A 315 16.25 -20.67 1.96
CA GLU A 315 17.45 -20.49 2.79
C GLU A 315 17.03 -19.93 4.15
N GLU A 316 17.47 -20.62 5.20
CA GLU A 316 17.25 -20.16 6.57
C GLU A 316 17.92 -18.81 6.80
N GLN A 317 17.21 -17.93 7.50
CA GLN A 317 17.68 -16.59 7.81
C GLN A 317 18.35 -16.54 9.18
N PRO A 318 19.43 -15.78 9.39
CA PRO A 318 19.97 -15.56 10.72
C PRO A 318 18.97 -14.81 11.61
N ALA A 319 19.11 -14.96 12.93
CA ALA A 319 18.36 -14.13 13.86
C ALA A 319 18.80 -12.65 13.71
N PRO A 320 17.88 -11.67 13.86
CA PRO A 320 18.24 -10.26 13.80
C PRO A 320 19.31 -9.90 14.84
N LEU A 321 20.41 -9.27 14.39
CA LEU A 321 21.63 -9.10 15.20
C LEU A 321 21.46 -8.15 16.39
N THR A 322 20.60 -7.15 16.26
CA THR A 322 20.39 -6.11 17.29
C THR A 322 19.27 -6.45 18.27
N TYR A 323 18.51 -7.50 18.01
CA TYR A 323 17.44 -7.96 18.88
C TYR A 323 17.96 -8.93 19.95
N PRO A 324 17.21 -9.12 21.06
CA PRO A 324 17.57 -10.11 22.07
C PRO A 324 17.67 -11.52 21.48
N LYS A 325 18.30 -12.43 22.22
CA LYS A 325 18.36 -13.83 21.78
C LYS A 325 16.95 -14.44 21.74
N PRO A 326 16.52 -15.03 20.61
CA PRO A 326 15.20 -15.63 20.52
C PRO A 326 15.10 -16.93 21.31
N VAL A 327 13.89 -17.21 21.82
CA VAL A 327 13.49 -18.46 22.48
C VAL A 327 12.80 -19.40 21.49
N VAL A 328 12.06 -18.82 20.55
CA VAL A 328 11.50 -19.48 19.37
C VAL A 328 11.87 -18.62 18.17
N LYS A 329 12.29 -19.24 17.07
CA LYS A 329 12.62 -18.55 15.83
C LYS A 329 12.21 -19.43 14.67
N ASP A 330 11.27 -18.96 13.88
CA ASP A 330 10.97 -19.56 12.58
C ASP A 330 12.25 -19.55 11.71
N PRO A 331 12.55 -20.61 10.95
CA PRO A 331 13.75 -20.68 10.13
C PRO A 331 13.91 -19.52 9.14
N PHE A 332 12.80 -18.90 8.71
CA PHE A 332 12.73 -17.82 7.73
C PHE A 332 12.35 -16.48 8.36
N ASN A 333 12.40 -16.36 9.69
CA ASN A 333 12.00 -15.18 10.46
C ASN A 333 10.55 -14.71 10.16
N LEU A 334 9.63 -15.63 9.83
CA LEU A 334 8.20 -15.33 9.67
C LEU A 334 7.57 -14.95 11.02
N LEU A 335 8.08 -15.54 12.11
CA LEU A 335 7.82 -15.13 13.49
C LEU A 335 9.05 -15.37 14.35
N ILE A 336 9.21 -14.54 15.38
CA ILE A 336 10.29 -14.69 16.37
C ILE A 336 9.75 -14.37 17.76
N GLY A 337 10.05 -15.24 18.72
CA GLY A 337 9.59 -15.12 20.09
C GLY A 337 10.74 -14.88 21.07
N TYR A 338 10.58 -13.90 21.96
CA TYR A 338 11.60 -13.45 22.91
C TYR A 338 11.08 -13.47 24.34
N PHE A 339 11.98 -13.76 25.28
CA PHE A 339 11.84 -13.42 26.71
C PHE A 339 12.92 -12.41 27.06
N PRO A 340 12.64 -11.11 26.97
CA PRO A 340 13.63 -10.08 27.23
C PRO A 340 14.11 -10.13 28.69
N ASP A 341 15.39 -9.82 28.91
CA ASP A 341 16.02 -9.78 30.24
C ASP A 341 15.78 -8.44 30.96
N ASP A 342 15.24 -7.43 30.27
CA ASP A 342 14.94 -6.12 30.85
C ASP A 342 13.94 -6.26 32.02
N ALA A 343 14.21 -5.56 33.12
CA ALA A 343 13.42 -5.66 34.34
C ALA A 343 11.96 -5.21 34.15
N GLU A 344 11.71 -4.30 33.22
CA GLU A 344 10.38 -3.79 32.85
C GLU A 344 9.60 -4.79 31.98
N LEU A 345 10.27 -5.81 31.43
CA LEU A 345 9.68 -6.86 30.60
C LEU A 345 9.73 -8.25 31.26
N LYS A 346 10.06 -8.32 32.56
CA LYS A 346 10.24 -9.59 33.28
C LYS A 346 9.00 -10.51 33.22
N ASP A 347 7.79 -9.93 33.23
CA ASP A 347 6.50 -10.63 33.16
C ASP A 347 5.87 -10.57 31.75
N VAL A 348 6.61 -10.03 30.77
CA VAL A 348 6.18 -9.83 29.39
C VAL A 348 6.90 -10.82 28.46
N ALA A 349 6.15 -11.51 27.62
CA ALA A 349 6.65 -12.19 26.43
C ALA A 349 6.56 -11.25 25.22
N VAL A 350 7.44 -11.40 24.23
CA VAL A 350 7.35 -10.63 22.99
C VAL A 350 7.34 -11.56 21.79
N LEU A 351 6.32 -11.44 20.95
CA LEU A 351 6.20 -12.13 19.66
C LEU A 351 6.30 -11.09 18.54
N THR A 352 7.39 -11.11 17.77
CA THR A 352 7.49 -10.30 16.55
C THR A 352 6.95 -11.10 15.36
N VAL A 353 6.09 -10.47 14.57
CA VAL A 353 5.56 -11.00 13.31
C VAL A 353 5.86 -9.96 12.23
N PRO A 354 7.04 -10.00 11.59
CA PRO A 354 7.43 -9.01 10.59
C PRO A 354 6.69 -9.19 9.26
N THR A 355 6.06 -10.35 9.00
CA THR A 355 5.25 -10.58 7.80
C THR A 355 4.30 -11.76 8.00
N PHE A 356 3.19 -11.76 7.26
CA PHE A 356 2.33 -12.94 7.07
C PHE A 356 2.58 -13.63 5.73
N SER A 357 3.66 -13.30 5.01
CA SER A 357 4.02 -13.93 3.73
C SER A 357 4.57 -15.33 3.95
N THR A 358 3.69 -16.25 4.36
CA THR A 358 3.94 -17.66 4.74
C THR A 358 3.79 -18.62 3.55
N SER A 359 3.80 -18.10 2.33
CA SER A 359 3.88 -18.86 1.08
C SER A 359 4.63 -18.04 0.02
N GLY A 360 4.96 -18.66 -1.11
CA GLY A 360 5.61 -18.00 -2.24
C GLY A 360 7.14 -18.17 -2.26
N ASP A 361 7.82 -17.30 -3.00
CA ASP A 361 9.24 -17.46 -3.32
C ASP A 361 10.14 -17.55 -2.07
N GLY A 362 11.04 -18.53 -2.10
CA GLY A 362 12.03 -18.76 -1.05
C GLY A 362 11.49 -19.43 0.22
N LEU A 363 10.26 -19.97 0.19
CA LEU A 363 9.64 -20.67 1.32
C LEU A 363 9.17 -22.09 0.93
N PRO A 364 9.21 -23.06 1.86
CA PRO A 364 8.52 -24.35 1.69
C PRO A 364 6.98 -24.22 1.63
N ASP A 365 6.29 -25.23 1.09
CA ASP A 365 4.83 -25.22 0.93
C ASP A 365 4.04 -25.31 2.26
N ASP A 366 4.67 -25.78 3.34
CA ASP A 366 4.03 -26.06 4.64
C ASP A 366 4.12 -24.88 5.64
N GLN A 367 4.61 -23.73 5.20
CA GLN A 367 4.90 -22.61 6.10
C GLN A 367 3.65 -21.93 6.67
N VAL A 368 2.50 -21.98 6.00
CA VAL A 368 1.21 -21.53 6.58
C VAL A 368 0.91 -22.28 7.89
N LYS A 369 1.07 -23.61 7.86
CA LYS A 369 0.90 -24.48 9.02
C LYS A 369 1.99 -24.26 10.07
N ASN A 370 3.27 -24.27 9.65
CA ASN A 370 4.39 -24.19 10.58
C ASN A 370 4.36 -22.87 11.36
N PHE A 371 4.07 -21.75 10.69
CA PHE A 371 3.84 -20.46 11.33
C PHE A 371 2.84 -20.54 12.49
N ALA A 372 1.67 -21.13 12.24
CA ALA A 372 0.62 -21.24 13.25
C ALA A 372 1.05 -22.12 14.44
N LEU A 373 1.70 -23.25 14.17
CA LEU A 373 2.13 -24.18 15.21
C LEU A 373 3.27 -23.61 16.06
N GLU A 374 4.22 -22.90 15.45
CA GLU A 374 5.31 -22.23 16.15
C GLU A 374 4.82 -21.04 16.99
N ALA A 375 3.84 -20.28 16.50
CA ALA A 375 3.18 -19.25 17.30
C ALA A 375 2.50 -19.85 18.55
N GLN A 376 1.78 -20.97 18.38
CA GLN A 376 1.16 -21.67 19.51
C GLN A 376 2.20 -22.22 20.50
N ASP A 377 3.31 -22.77 20.00
CA ASP A 377 4.41 -23.26 20.84
C ASP A 377 5.05 -22.12 21.64
N PHE A 378 5.30 -20.97 21.02
CA PHE A 378 5.81 -19.79 21.73
C PHE A 378 4.87 -19.34 22.85
N VAL A 379 3.57 -19.23 22.58
CA VAL A 379 2.56 -18.87 23.60
C VAL A 379 2.56 -19.87 24.75
N LYS A 380 2.61 -21.17 24.46
CA LYS A 380 2.70 -22.22 25.50
C LYS A 380 3.96 -22.07 26.36
N ARG A 381 5.11 -21.80 25.74
CA ARG A 381 6.37 -21.56 26.45
C ARG A 381 6.35 -20.29 27.29
N ALA A 382 5.68 -19.23 26.82
CA ALA A 382 5.52 -17.98 27.57
C ALA A 382 4.76 -18.22 28.87
N LEU A 383 3.62 -18.90 28.80
CA LEU A 383 2.82 -19.27 29.98
C LEU A 383 3.61 -20.19 30.92
N ALA A 384 4.30 -21.20 30.39
CA ALA A 384 5.12 -22.11 31.19
C ALA A 384 6.30 -21.40 31.89
N SER A 385 6.75 -20.26 31.34
CA SER A 385 7.81 -19.42 31.91
C SER A 385 7.28 -18.35 32.87
N GLY A 386 5.99 -18.39 33.22
CA GLY A 386 5.37 -17.45 34.16
C GLY A 386 5.18 -16.04 33.60
N LYS A 387 5.07 -15.90 32.27
CA LYS A 387 4.73 -14.62 31.62
C LYS A 387 3.22 -14.41 31.73
N ASP A 388 2.82 -13.25 32.23
CA ASP A 388 1.41 -12.88 32.44
C ASP A 388 0.88 -11.92 31.35
N ARG A 389 1.79 -11.37 30.54
CA ARG A 389 1.54 -10.37 29.50
C ARG A 389 2.28 -10.72 28.22
N ILE A 390 1.79 -10.21 27.10
CA ILE A 390 2.44 -10.35 25.81
C ILE A 390 2.36 -9.07 24.97
N ILE A 391 3.47 -8.71 24.34
CA ILE A 391 3.52 -7.76 23.22
C ILE A 391 3.55 -8.56 21.93
N ILE A 392 2.66 -8.22 21.00
CA ILE A 392 2.67 -8.72 19.63
C ILE A 392 3.12 -7.58 18.74
N ASP A 393 4.37 -7.64 18.29
CA ASP A 393 5.01 -6.61 17.49
C ASP A 393 4.85 -6.93 16.00
N VAL A 394 4.08 -6.09 15.31
CA VAL A 394 3.80 -6.17 13.87
C VAL A 394 4.32 -4.93 13.15
N THR A 395 5.34 -4.27 13.71
CA THR A 395 6.07 -3.20 13.01
C THR A 395 6.57 -3.70 11.65
N ASN A 396 6.48 -2.86 10.62
CA ASN A 396 6.88 -3.18 9.25
C ASN A 396 6.15 -4.38 8.60
N ASN A 397 5.00 -4.81 9.14
CA ASN A 397 4.27 -5.96 8.61
C ASN A 397 3.34 -5.61 7.43
N GLY A 398 3.81 -5.89 6.20
CA GLY A 398 3.05 -5.68 4.97
C GLY A 398 1.90 -6.67 4.70
N GLY A 399 1.67 -7.67 5.56
CA GLY A 399 0.68 -8.72 5.36
C GLY A 399 1.23 -9.97 4.66
N GLY A 400 0.38 -10.67 3.90
CA GLY A 400 0.70 -11.94 3.22
C GLY A 400 -0.50 -12.88 3.11
N VAL A 401 -0.37 -14.12 3.57
CA VAL A 401 -1.43 -15.14 3.48
C VAL A 401 -2.49 -14.92 4.56
N ILE A 402 -3.74 -14.74 4.13
CA ILE A 402 -4.90 -14.43 4.99
C ILE A 402 -5.06 -15.45 6.13
N ASP A 403 -4.96 -16.74 5.82
CA ASP A 403 -5.12 -17.84 6.79
C ASP A 403 -4.15 -17.75 7.95
N SER A 404 -2.90 -17.30 7.73
CA SER A 404 -1.92 -17.10 8.81
C SER A 404 -2.33 -15.99 9.78
N GLY A 405 -3.02 -14.95 9.29
CA GLY A 405 -3.61 -13.91 10.13
C GLY A 405 -4.73 -14.47 11.02
N PHE A 406 -5.67 -15.21 10.44
CA PHE A 406 -6.76 -15.85 11.20
C PHE A 406 -6.25 -16.93 12.16
N ALA A 407 -5.25 -17.71 11.76
CA ALA A 407 -4.58 -18.67 12.64
C ALA A 407 -4.04 -17.98 13.89
N LEU A 408 -3.32 -16.86 13.73
CA LEU A 408 -2.78 -16.10 14.85
C LEU A 408 -3.88 -15.53 15.75
N VAL A 409 -4.96 -14.99 15.18
CA VAL A 409 -6.15 -14.56 15.94
C VAL A 409 -6.68 -15.73 16.80
N SER A 410 -6.85 -16.91 16.19
CA SER A 410 -7.43 -18.09 16.86
C SER A 410 -6.54 -18.69 17.96
N ILE A 411 -5.25 -18.35 18.00
CA ILE A 411 -4.34 -18.73 19.10
C ILE A 411 -4.64 -17.90 20.35
N PHE A 412 -4.94 -16.60 20.19
CA PHE A 412 -5.24 -15.72 21.31
C PHE A 412 -6.71 -15.74 21.72
N PHE A 413 -7.61 -16.05 20.77
CA PHE A 413 -9.05 -16.13 20.99
C PHE A 413 -9.60 -17.40 20.33
N PRO A 414 -9.33 -18.60 20.89
CA PRO A 414 -9.82 -19.85 20.33
C PRO A 414 -11.35 -19.91 20.37
N ASN A 415 -11.95 -20.63 19.41
CA ASN A 415 -13.40 -20.83 19.29
C ASN A 415 -14.22 -19.54 19.08
N MET A 416 -13.58 -18.42 18.77
CA MET A 416 -14.30 -17.19 18.46
C MET A 416 -15.01 -17.28 17.11
N THR A 417 -16.13 -16.60 16.97
CA THR A 417 -16.71 -16.34 15.65
C THR A 417 -15.88 -15.27 14.95
N ILE A 418 -15.28 -15.62 13.81
CA ILE A 418 -14.54 -14.68 12.98
C ILE A 418 -15.49 -14.08 11.96
N PHE A 419 -15.57 -12.75 11.92
CA PHE A 419 -16.35 -12.03 10.93
C PHE A 419 -15.47 -11.62 9.75
N SER A 420 -15.75 -12.19 8.59
CA SER A 420 -15.13 -11.79 7.33
C SER A 420 -16.22 -11.30 6.39
N ALA A 421 -16.07 -10.10 5.85
CA ALA A 421 -17.03 -9.54 4.92
C ALA A 421 -16.35 -8.68 3.87
N THR A 422 -16.66 -8.99 2.61
CA THR A 422 -16.02 -8.39 1.45
C THR A 422 -17.04 -8.08 0.37
N ARG A 423 -16.68 -7.16 -0.52
CA ARG A 423 -17.36 -6.91 -1.79
C ARG A 423 -16.31 -6.66 -2.86
N PHE A 424 -16.64 -6.96 -4.11
CA PHE A 424 -15.92 -6.44 -5.28
C PHE A 424 -16.88 -5.69 -6.20
N ARG A 425 -16.32 -4.98 -7.19
CA ARG A 425 -17.11 -4.16 -8.11
C ARG A 425 -18.00 -5.05 -8.97
N SER A 426 -19.29 -4.72 -9.05
CA SER A 426 -20.24 -5.35 -9.98
C SER A 426 -20.38 -4.46 -11.22
N VAL A 427 -19.44 -4.63 -12.14
CA VAL A 427 -19.33 -3.87 -13.41
C VAL A 427 -19.18 -4.85 -14.57
N PRO A 428 -19.39 -4.46 -15.84
CA PRO A 428 -19.32 -5.40 -16.96
C PRO A 428 -18.02 -6.22 -17.01
N ALA A 429 -16.89 -5.64 -16.58
CA ALA A 429 -15.60 -6.34 -16.49
C ALA A 429 -15.66 -7.60 -15.60
N THR A 430 -16.21 -7.50 -14.39
CA THR A 430 -16.30 -8.60 -13.42
C THR A 430 -17.56 -9.46 -13.61
N GLN A 431 -18.67 -8.85 -14.02
CA GLN A 431 -19.93 -9.54 -14.31
C GLN A 431 -19.77 -10.56 -15.44
N PHE A 432 -18.92 -10.26 -16.43
CA PHE A 432 -18.62 -11.21 -17.51
C PHE A 432 -18.10 -12.54 -16.98
N ILE A 433 -17.16 -12.52 -16.02
CA ILE A 433 -16.59 -13.74 -15.43
C ILE A 433 -17.68 -14.51 -14.67
N VAL A 434 -18.44 -13.82 -13.79
CA VAL A 434 -19.51 -14.45 -13.00
C VAL A 434 -20.57 -15.09 -13.91
N GLU A 435 -21.02 -14.37 -14.93
CA GLU A 435 -22.06 -14.82 -15.86
C GLU A 435 -21.57 -15.96 -16.77
N ALA A 436 -20.37 -15.86 -17.32
CA ALA A 436 -19.80 -16.89 -18.18
C ALA A 436 -19.69 -18.21 -17.41
N THR A 437 -19.13 -18.15 -16.21
CA THR A 437 -19.02 -19.28 -15.28
C THR A 437 -20.41 -19.86 -14.95
N SER A 438 -21.34 -19.02 -14.48
CA SER A 438 -22.63 -19.49 -13.97
C SER A 438 -23.56 -20.10 -15.02
N ARG A 439 -23.33 -19.78 -16.31
CA ARG A 439 -24.11 -20.32 -17.44
C ARG A 439 -23.56 -21.65 -17.97
N THR A 440 -22.41 -22.12 -17.48
CA THR A 440 -21.84 -23.41 -17.86
C THR A 440 -22.31 -24.55 -16.94
N LYS A 441 -22.16 -25.79 -17.39
CA LYS A 441 -22.42 -26.96 -16.55
C LYS A 441 -21.14 -27.31 -15.79
N ASN A 442 -21.25 -27.50 -14.48
CA ASN A 442 -20.15 -27.81 -13.55
C ASN A 442 -19.00 -26.77 -13.50
N PRO A 443 -19.28 -25.47 -13.37
CA PRO A 443 -18.23 -24.44 -13.21
C PRO A 443 -17.36 -24.64 -11.96
N SER A 444 -17.87 -25.36 -10.96
CA SER A 444 -17.21 -25.67 -9.69
C SER A 444 -15.99 -26.59 -9.81
N GLU A 445 -15.76 -27.22 -10.96
CA GLU A 445 -14.54 -28.02 -11.18
C GLU A 445 -13.31 -27.15 -11.53
N ASP A 446 -13.52 -25.87 -11.83
CA ASP A 446 -12.43 -24.93 -12.11
C ASP A 446 -11.87 -24.32 -10.81
N LEU A 447 -10.65 -24.74 -10.46
CA LEU A 447 -9.98 -24.31 -9.23
C LEU A 447 -9.68 -22.80 -9.21
N LEU A 448 -9.48 -22.13 -10.35
CA LEU A 448 -9.20 -20.69 -10.40
C LEU A 448 -10.45 -19.88 -10.09
N VAL A 449 -11.56 -20.23 -10.76
CA VAL A 449 -12.87 -19.60 -10.61
C VAL A 449 -13.41 -19.74 -9.19
N THR A 450 -13.32 -20.94 -8.62
CA THR A 450 -13.76 -21.24 -7.26
C THR A 450 -12.91 -20.49 -6.23
N SER A 451 -11.58 -20.54 -6.34
CA SER A 451 -10.66 -19.91 -5.38
C SER A 451 -10.74 -18.38 -5.33
N PHE A 452 -11.04 -17.71 -6.46
CA PHE A 452 -11.27 -16.26 -6.48
C PHE A 452 -12.73 -15.86 -6.26
N GLY A 453 -13.62 -16.82 -6.01
CA GLY A 453 -15.01 -16.63 -5.65
C GLY A 453 -15.89 -16.11 -6.79
N PHE A 454 -15.74 -16.69 -7.98
CA PHE A 454 -16.63 -16.48 -9.12
C PHE A 454 -17.69 -17.58 -9.27
N SER A 455 -17.62 -18.64 -8.45
CA SER A 455 -18.64 -19.70 -8.34
C SER A 455 -19.72 -19.30 -7.32
N VAL A 456 -20.78 -18.61 -7.77
CA VAL A 456 -21.83 -18.05 -6.89
C VAL A 456 -22.46 -19.06 -5.91
N PRO A 457 -22.77 -20.31 -6.30
CA PRO A 457 -23.37 -21.28 -5.38
C PRO A 457 -22.49 -21.67 -4.19
N GLU A 458 -21.16 -21.52 -4.31
CA GLU A 458 -20.18 -21.83 -3.27
C GLU A 458 -19.84 -20.61 -2.40
N LEU A 459 -20.33 -19.43 -2.77
CA LEU A 459 -20.12 -18.23 -1.97
C LEU A 459 -20.98 -18.28 -0.72
N VAL A 460 -20.34 -18.21 0.45
CA VAL A 460 -20.99 -18.09 1.75
C VAL A 460 -21.13 -16.63 2.16
N GLN A 461 -22.27 -16.30 2.77
CA GLN A 461 -22.51 -14.99 3.36
C GLN A 461 -21.70 -14.83 4.66
N PRO A 462 -21.50 -13.60 5.16
CA PRO A 462 -20.73 -13.35 6.38
C PRO A 462 -21.25 -14.08 7.64
N ASP A 463 -22.48 -14.60 7.62
CA ASP A 463 -23.03 -15.42 8.71
C ASP A 463 -22.48 -16.86 8.76
N GLN A 464 -21.68 -17.26 7.75
CA GLN A 464 -21.10 -18.59 7.57
C GLN A 464 -22.15 -19.73 7.51
N LYS A 465 -23.42 -19.40 7.24
CA LYS A 465 -24.54 -20.35 7.29
C LYS A 465 -25.38 -20.34 6.03
N THR A 466 -25.39 -19.22 5.30
CA THR A 466 -26.23 -19.05 4.12
C THR A 466 -25.41 -18.78 2.87
N THR A 467 -25.93 -19.21 1.72
CA THR A 467 -25.33 -18.99 0.40
C THR A 467 -26.28 -18.16 -0.49
N PHE A 468 -25.85 -17.87 -1.71
CA PHE A 468 -26.68 -17.16 -2.71
C PHE A 468 -27.49 -18.15 -3.55
N LYS A 469 -28.79 -17.89 -3.70
CA LYS A 469 -29.70 -18.77 -4.47
C LYS A 469 -29.55 -18.58 -5.98
N THR A 470 -29.29 -17.35 -6.40
CA THR A 470 -29.16 -16.98 -7.81
C THR A 470 -27.99 -16.03 -8.02
N VAL A 471 -27.47 -16.00 -9.24
CA VAL A 471 -26.45 -15.02 -9.67
C VAL A 471 -26.92 -13.59 -9.46
N ALA A 472 -28.21 -13.31 -9.68
CA ALA A 472 -28.80 -11.99 -9.47
C ALA A 472 -28.76 -11.55 -8.00
N ASP A 473 -29.00 -12.48 -7.06
CA ASP A 473 -28.92 -12.18 -5.62
C ASP A 473 -27.50 -11.75 -5.21
N PHE A 474 -26.47 -12.22 -5.92
CA PHE A 474 -25.08 -11.87 -5.68
C PHE A 474 -24.62 -10.63 -6.47
N LEU A 475 -24.93 -10.52 -7.77
CA LEU A 475 -24.48 -9.40 -8.60
C LEU A 475 -25.22 -8.09 -8.31
N GLY A 476 -26.44 -8.16 -7.77
CA GLY A 476 -27.21 -6.99 -7.34
C GLY A 476 -28.35 -6.59 -8.27
N PRO A 477 -28.82 -5.34 -8.16
CA PRO A 477 -28.00 -4.16 -7.91
C PRO A 477 -27.69 -3.88 -6.42
N PHE A 478 -26.42 -3.64 -6.12
CA PHE A 478 -25.96 -3.03 -4.86
C PHE A 478 -25.03 -1.86 -5.16
N GLU A 479 -25.04 -0.86 -4.28
CA GLU A 479 -24.14 0.28 -4.34
C GLU A 479 -23.57 0.52 -2.95
N THR A 480 -22.25 0.67 -2.84
CA THR A 480 -21.57 1.04 -1.59
C THR A 480 -20.75 2.27 -1.84
N PHE A 481 -21.15 3.40 -1.22
CA PHE A 481 -20.46 4.68 -1.36
C PHE A 481 -20.16 5.09 -2.82
N GLY A 482 -21.15 4.96 -3.70
CA GLY A 482 -21.02 5.27 -5.13
C GLY A 482 -20.36 4.18 -5.98
N VAL A 483 -19.91 3.07 -5.39
CA VAL A 483 -19.33 1.92 -6.09
C VAL A 483 -20.42 0.90 -6.43
N PRO A 484 -20.67 0.59 -7.72
CA PRO A 484 -21.47 -0.58 -8.11
C PRO A 484 -20.82 -1.85 -7.56
N SER A 485 -21.51 -2.55 -6.68
CA SER A 485 -20.92 -3.61 -5.86
C SER A 485 -21.71 -4.91 -5.98
N THR A 486 -21.05 -6.03 -5.72
CA THR A 486 -21.74 -7.30 -5.42
C THR A 486 -22.43 -7.22 -4.06
N ALA A 487 -23.24 -8.22 -3.74
CA ALA A 487 -23.68 -8.51 -2.39
C ALA A 487 -22.48 -8.70 -1.45
N ILE A 488 -22.72 -8.54 -0.15
CA ILE A 488 -21.70 -8.80 0.86
C ILE A 488 -21.46 -10.31 0.93
N VAL A 489 -20.20 -10.73 0.81
CA VAL A 489 -19.79 -12.12 0.82
C VAL A 489 -18.68 -12.31 1.83
N ALA A 490 -18.60 -13.47 2.47
CA ALA A 490 -17.46 -13.74 3.33
C ALA A 490 -16.16 -13.74 2.52
N GLY A 491 -15.08 -13.23 3.11
CA GLY A 491 -13.75 -13.33 2.49
C GLY A 491 -13.20 -14.75 2.52
N ASN A 492 -13.66 -15.56 3.49
CA ASN A 492 -13.28 -16.95 3.67
C ASN A 492 -14.51 -17.78 4.04
N ASP A 493 -14.54 -19.01 3.54
CA ASP A 493 -15.39 -20.07 4.06
C ASP A 493 -14.59 -20.88 5.07
N PHE A 494 -14.95 -20.76 6.35
CA PHE A 494 -14.23 -21.42 7.43
C PHE A 494 -14.55 -22.92 7.53
N ASP A 495 -15.67 -23.38 6.94
CA ASP A 495 -16.03 -24.81 6.93
C ASP A 495 -15.18 -25.60 5.92
N GLU A 496 -14.74 -24.94 4.83
CA GLU A 496 -13.88 -25.52 3.79
C GLU A 496 -12.38 -25.34 4.07
N THR A 497 -12.00 -24.71 5.19
CA THR A 497 -10.60 -24.56 5.58
C THR A 497 -10.00 -25.90 5.98
N ASP A 498 -8.94 -26.37 5.31
CA ASP A 498 -8.24 -27.60 5.70
C ASP A 498 -7.35 -27.36 6.92
N PRO A 499 -7.69 -27.91 8.10
CA PRO A 499 -6.95 -27.66 9.32
C PRO A 499 -5.57 -28.34 9.36
N ASN A 500 -5.24 -29.18 8.38
CA ASN A 500 -3.91 -29.81 8.29
C ASN A 500 -2.88 -28.95 7.56
N SER A 501 -3.32 -28.05 6.69
CA SER A 501 -2.48 -27.17 5.87
C SER A 501 -2.64 -25.69 6.23
N SER A 502 -3.86 -25.25 6.56
CA SER A 502 -4.21 -23.91 7.00
C SER A 502 -4.95 -23.96 8.35
N PRO A 503 -4.28 -24.32 9.46
CA PRO A 503 -4.95 -24.48 10.75
C PRO A 503 -5.49 -23.15 11.27
N ILE A 504 -6.81 -23.06 11.44
CA ILE A 504 -7.51 -21.94 12.08
C ILE A 504 -8.46 -22.52 13.15
N ASN A 505 -8.25 -22.16 14.42
CA ASN A 505 -8.98 -22.78 15.52
C ASN A 505 -10.32 -22.10 15.83
N ILE A 506 -11.28 -22.32 14.94
CA ILE A 506 -12.67 -21.89 15.09
C ILE A 506 -13.49 -23.14 15.39
N PHE A 507 -14.42 -23.05 16.35
CA PHE A 507 -15.33 -24.14 16.73
C PHE A 507 -14.63 -25.47 17.10
N GLY A 508 -13.39 -25.43 17.58
CA GLY A 508 -12.57 -26.60 17.94
C GLY A 508 -12.00 -27.36 16.74
N LEU A 509 -12.06 -26.79 15.53
CA LEU A 509 -11.62 -27.41 14.28
C LEU A 509 -10.19 -27.00 13.87
N GLY A 510 -9.37 -26.50 14.80
CA GLY A 510 -8.03 -25.98 14.50
C GLY A 510 -6.96 -27.00 14.12
N GLY A 511 -7.28 -28.30 14.09
CA GLY A 511 -6.32 -29.36 13.80
C GLY A 511 -5.17 -29.39 14.81
N GLY A 512 -3.98 -28.96 14.38
CA GLY A 512 -2.81 -28.86 15.27
C GLY A 512 -2.88 -27.69 16.27
N LEU A 513 -3.76 -26.72 16.02
CA LEU A 513 -4.12 -25.69 17.00
C LEU A 513 -5.19 -26.25 17.94
N ASN A 514 -4.89 -26.29 19.23
CA ASN A 514 -5.71 -27.01 20.22
C ASN A 514 -6.00 -26.20 21.49
N GLY A 515 -5.82 -24.89 21.44
CA GLY A 515 -6.27 -24.00 22.51
C GLY A 515 -7.79 -24.04 22.67
N THR A 516 -8.28 -24.00 23.90
CA THR A 516 -9.73 -23.95 24.18
C THR A 516 -10.17 -22.66 24.86
N GLU A 517 -9.23 -21.96 25.49
CA GLU A 517 -9.43 -20.72 26.23
C GLU A 517 -8.35 -19.69 25.82
N PRO A 518 -8.65 -18.37 25.87
CA PRO A 518 -7.66 -17.34 25.66
C PRO A 518 -6.43 -17.52 26.59
N PRO A 519 -5.20 -17.56 26.05
CA PRO A 519 -3.99 -17.76 26.85
C PRO A 519 -3.67 -16.56 27.74
N PHE A 520 -4.09 -15.36 27.34
CA PHE A 520 -3.96 -14.12 28.10
C PHE A 520 -5.30 -13.41 28.15
N LYS A 521 -5.53 -12.62 29.21
CA LYS A 521 -6.65 -11.67 29.21
C LYS A 521 -6.43 -10.59 28.15
N PRO A 522 -7.47 -10.07 27.47
CA PRO A 522 -7.30 -9.04 26.46
C PRO A 522 -6.49 -7.83 26.94
N GLU A 523 -6.69 -7.37 28.17
CA GLU A 523 -5.95 -6.24 28.75
C GLU A 523 -4.45 -6.51 28.97
N ASN A 524 -4.04 -7.78 28.95
CA ASN A 524 -2.66 -8.24 29.06
C ASN A 524 -2.00 -8.49 27.69
N ILE A 525 -2.70 -8.20 26.59
CA ILE A 525 -2.17 -8.24 25.23
C ILE A 525 -2.02 -6.80 24.74
N ALA A 526 -0.83 -6.46 24.22
CA ALA A 526 -0.59 -5.19 23.54
C ALA A 526 -0.09 -5.47 22.12
N ILE A 527 -0.70 -4.83 21.13
CA ILE A 527 -0.22 -4.85 19.75
C ILE A 527 0.66 -3.62 19.54
N LEU A 528 1.89 -3.82 19.07
CA LEU A 528 2.81 -2.76 18.71
C LEU A 528 2.95 -2.69 17.18
N THR A 529 2.86 -1.49 16.62
CA THR A 529 2.90 -1.23 15.18
C THR A 529 3.57 0.12 14.91
N ASP A 530 4.02 0.33 13.69
CA ASP A 530 4.56 1.59 13.15
C ASP A 530 3.60 2.18 12.09
N GLY A 531 2.36 1.70 12.06
CA GLY A 531 1.35 2.08 11.08
C GLY A 531 1.48 1.38 9.74
N GLN A 532 2.58 0.67 9.44
CA GLN A 532 2.76 0.02 8.14
C GLN A 532 1.97 -1.29 7.98
N CYS A 533 1.32 -1.76 9.05
CA CYS A 533 0.41 -2.90 9.06
C CYS A 533 -0.58 -2.84 7.86
N SER A 534 -0.41 -3.78 6.93
CA SER A 534 -1.13 -3.84 5.65
C SER A 534 -1.71 -5.23 5.38
N SER A 535 -2.70 -5.31 4.48
CA SER A 535 -3.31 -6.56 4.00
C SER A 535 -3.70 -7.49 5.16
N THR A 536 -3.20 -8.72 5.21
CA THR A 536 -3.44 -9.70 6.31
C THR A 536 -3.14 -9.16 7.70
N CYS A 537 -2.15 -8.28 7.89
CA CYS A 537 -1.90 -7.69 9.20
C CYS A 537 -3.12 -6.90 9.69
N THR A 538 -3.85 -6.24 8.78
CA THR A 538 -5.07 -5.52 9.12
C THR A 538 -6.18 -6.45 9.60
N ILE A 539 -6.26 -7.68 9.04
CA ILE A 539 -7.17 -8.72 9.50
C ILE A 539 -6.84 -9.06 10.94
N PHE A 540 -5.57 -9.34 11.25
CA PHE A 540 -5.13 -9.66 12.61
C PHE A 540 -5.52 -8.53 13.59
N ILE A 541 -5.08 -7.30 13.36
CA ILE A 541 -5.36 -6.19 14.30
C ILE A 541 -6.88 -5.93 14.43
N ASN A 542 -7.64 -5.89 13.32
CA ASN A 542 -9.09 -5.61 13.36
C ASN A 542 -9.89 -6.68 14.10
N HIS A 543 -9.37 -7.92 14.19
CA HIS A 543 -10.02 -9.00 14.95
C HIS A 543 -9.60 -9.04 16.42
N MET A 544 -8.48 -8.42 16.79
CA MET A 544 -8.03 -8.35 18.18
C MET A 544 -8.70 -7.20 18.95
N ILE A 545 -8.92 -6.05 18.29
CA ILE A 545 -9.49 -4.84 18.91
C ILE A 545 -10.88 -5.06 19.55
N PRO A 546 -11.86 -5.74 18.89
CA PRO A 546 -13.19 -5.94 19.47
C PRO A 546 -13.19 -6.66 20.83
N TYR A 547 -12.16 -7.48 21.10
CA TYR A 547 -11.97 -8.20 22.36
C TYR A 547 -11.33 -7.34 23.46
N GLY A 548 -10.95 -6.09 23.17
CA GLY A 548 -10.35 -5.17 24.11
C GLY A 548 -8.82 -5.15 24.11
N VAL A 549 -8.19 -5.76 23.10
CA VAL A 549 -6.73 -5.67 22.90
C VAL A 549 -6.38 -4.26 22.45
N ARG A 550 -5.40 -3.64 23.12
CA ARG A 550 -4.95 -2.27 22.82
C ARG A 550 -3.84 -2.24 21.78
N VAL A 551 -3.84 -1.18 20.97
CA VAL A 551 -2.87 -0.94 19.90
C VAL A 551 -2.00 0.27 20.22
N PHE A 552 -0.69 0.11 20.06
CA PHE A 552 0.35 1.11 20.29
C PHE A 552 1.05 1.39 18.96
N ALA A 553 1.00 2.64 18.50
CA ALA A 553 1.65 3.07 17.26
C ALA A 553 2.90 3.88 17.55
N SER A 554 4.01 3.59 16.87
CA SER A 554 5.29 4.29 17.04
C SER A 554 5.66 5.12 15.82
N GLY A 555 6.14 6.34 16.05
CA GLY A 555 6.61 7.26 15.01
C GLY A 555 5.51 8.17 14.44
N GLY A 556 5.50 8.29 13.11
CA GLY A 556 4.69 9.22 12.34
C GLY A 556 5.31 10.60 12.19
N ARG A 557 4.57 11.51 11.54
CA ARG A 557 5.03 12.90 11.36
C ARG A 557 5.26 13.58 12.71
N PRO A 558 6.23 14.51 12.83
CA PRO A 558 6.61 15.16 14.07
C PRO A 558 5.57 16.20 14.54
N GLN A 559 4.39 15.72 14.92
CA GLN A 559 3.26 16.54 15.34
C GLN A 559 2.56 15.95 16.56
N ASN A 560 1.88 16.82 17.31
CA ASN A 560 0.96 16.38 18.36
C ASN A 560 -0.32 15.84 17.72
N GLY A 561 -0.73 14.62 18.09
CA GLY A 561 -1.98 14.04 17.61
C GLY A 561 -1.95 12.53 17.53
N PRO A 562 -3.09 11.91 17.22
CA PRO A 562 -3.16 10.47 17.04
C PRO A 562 -2.38 10.02 15.80
N MET A 563 -2.12 8.73 15.72
CA MET A 563 -1.62 8.01 14.55
C MET A 563 -2.44 6.71 14.43
N GLN A 564 -2.71 6.24 13.21
CA GLN A 564 -3.37 4.95 13.04
C GLN A 564 -2.45 3.79 13.38
N GLY A 565 -2.98 2.76 14.04
CA GLY A 565 -2.25 1.49 14.19
C GLY A 565 -2.18 0.69 12.88
N ILE A 566 -3.20 0.85 12.04
CA ILE A 566 -3.29 0.27 10.69
C ILE A 566 -3.32 1.42 9.69
N GLY A 567 -2.16 1.77 9.13
CA GLY A 567 -2.01 2.81 8.11
C GLY A 567 -1.82 2.27 6.70
N GLY A 568 -1.65 0.95 6.56
CA GLY A 568 -1.59 0.26 5.28
C GLY A 568 -2.93 -0.01 4.63
N VAL A 569 -2.90 -0.71 3.48
CA VAL A 569 -4.10 -1.16 2.75
C VAL A 569 -4.92 -2.14 3.60
N LYS A 570 -6.18 -1.77 3.91
CA LYS A 570 -7.17 -2.67 4.56
C LYS A 570 -8.06 -3.41 3.56
N GLY A 571 -7.66 -3.45 2.29
CA GLY A 571 -8.30 -4.28 1.29
C GLY A 571 -8.12 -5.76 1.65
N SER A 572 -9.17 -6.56 1.49
CA SER A 572 -9.14 -7.97 1.91
C SER A 572 -8.48 -8.89 0.89
N GLN A 573 -8.34 -8.47 -0.37
CA GLN A 573 -7.72 -9.32 -1.40
C GLN A 573 -7.12 -8.48 -2.53
N VAL A 574 -5.84 -8.73 -2.82
CA VAL A 574 -5.13 -8.27 -4.03
C VAL A 574 -5.34 -9.28 -5.16
N LEU A 575 -5.34 -8.80 -6.41
CA LEU A 575 -5.35 -9.67 -7.59
C LEU A 575 -4.31 -9.19 -8.60
N GLU A 576 -3.36 -10.07 -8.98
CA GLU A 576 -2.34 -9.74 -10.00
C GLU A 576 -3.01 -9.63 -11.38
N LEU A 577 -2.51 -8.75 -12.25
CA LEU A 577 -3.04 -8.60 -13.61
C LEU A 577 -2.94 -9.89 -14.43
N GLU A 578 -1.92 -10.71 -14.15
CA GLU A 578 -1.77 -12.04 -14.73
C GLU A 578 -2.94 -12.96 -14.36
N ASN A 579 -3.46 -12.88 -13.13
CA ASN A 579 -4.61 -13.68 -12.70
C ASN A 579 -5.89 -13.18 -13.39
N ILE A 580 -6.07 -11.86 -13.50
CA ILE A 580 -7.18 -11.28 -14.26
C ILE A 580 -7.14 -11.75 -15.72
N SER A 581 -5.96 -11.71 -16.35
CA SER A 581 -5.78 -12.19 -17.72
C SER A 581 -6.19 -13.65 -17.88
N GLN A 582 -5.82 -14.51 -16.93
CA GLN A 582 -6.14 -15.93 -16.97
C GLN A 582 -7.62 -16.23 -16.71
N LEU A 583 -8.27 -15.48 -15.81
CA LEU A 583 -9.72 -15.55 -15.63
C LEU A 583 -10.47 -15.20 -16.92
N TYR A 584 -9.99 -14.20 -17.69
CA TYR A 584 -10.57 -13.91 -19.00
C TYR A 584 -10.27 -14.97 -20.04
N ASP A 585 -9.07 -15.57 -20.07
CA ASP A 585 -8.77 -16.71 -20.95
C ASP A 585 -9.77 -17.85 -20.72
N GLU A 586 -9.97 -18.25 -19.46
CA GLU A 586 -10.90 -19.31 -19.06
C GLU A 586 -12.36 -18.95 -19.42
N ALA A 587 -12.83 -17.76 -19.03
CA ALA A 587 -14.20 -17.34 -19.35
C ALA A 587 -14.45 -17.27 -20.86
N ASN A 588 -13.48 -16.80 -21.64
CA ASN A 588 -13.58 -16.79 -23.09
C ASN A 588 -13.57 -18.20 -23.68
N GLU A 589 -12.75 -19.12 -23.16
CA GLU A 589 -12.76 -20.53 -23.57
C GLU A 589 -14.13 -21.17 -23.32
N LEU A 590 -14.75 -20.91 -22.18
CA LEU A 590 -16.11 -21.36 -21.88
C LEU A 590 -17.13 -20.84 -22.90
N VAL A 591 -17.05 -19.56 -23.25
CA VAL A 591 -17.91 -18.93 -24.27
C VAL A 591 -17.70 -19.54 -25.65
N GLN A 592 -16.45 -19.74 -26.06
CA GLN A 592 -16.12 -20.32 -27.37
C GLN A 592 -16.58 -21.78 -27.47
N ASN A 593 -16.25 -22.61 -26.47
CA ASN A 593 -16.66 -24.01 -26.43
C ASN A 593 -18.18 -24.18 -26.51
N ALA A 594 -18.94 -23.33 -25.81
CA ALA A 594 -20.40 -23.32 -25.87
C ALA A 594 -20.93 -22.88 -27.24
N THR A 595 -20.28 -21.89 -27.86
CA THR A 595 -20.61 -21.40 -29.20
C THR A 595 -20.36 -22.49 -30.26
N ASP A 596 -19.22 -23.16 -30.21
CA ASP A 596 -18.86 -24.29 -31.09
C ASP A 596 -19.82 -25.47 -30.91
N ALA A 597 -20.26 -25.71 -29.68
CA ALA A 597 -21.31 -26.69 -29.35
C ALA A 597 -22.72 -26.24 -29.78
N LYS A 598 -22.86 -25.10 -30.47
CA LYS A 598 -24.13 -24.49 -30.94
C LYS A 598 -25.12 -24.18 -29.82
N LYS A 599 -24.60 -23.87 -28.63
CA LYS A 599 -25.35 -23.48 -27.44
C LYS A 599 -24.67 -22.27 -26.79
N PRO A 600 -24.63 -21.11 -27.47
CA PRO A 600 -23.90 -19.94 -26.98
C PRO A 600 -24.41 -19.52 -25.60
N LEU A 601 -23.49 -19.16 -24.70
CA LEU A 601 -23.82 -18.71 -23.34
C LEU A 601 -24.54 -17.35 -23.34
N PHE A 602 -24.26 -16.52 -24.35
CA PHE A 602 -24.78 -15.17 -24.50
C PHE A 602 -25.40 -14.99 -25.87
N THR A 603 -26.49 -14.23 -25.93
CA THR A 603 -26.92 -13.60 -27.19
C THR A 603 -25.92 -12.51 -27.59
N GLU A 604 -25.90 -12.13 -28.87
CA GLU A 604 -25.05 -11.03 -29.37
C GLU A 604 -25.29 -9.72 -28.59
N LYS A 605 -26.55 -9.44 -28.26
CA LYS A 605 -26.93 -8.27 -27.47
C LYS A 605 -26.36 -8.32 -26.05
N GLU A 606 -26.44 -9.47 -25.37
CA GLU A 606 -25.86 -9.63 -24.02
C GLU A 606 -24.34 -9.51 -24.07
N TYR A 607 -23.68 -10.18 -25.02
CA TYR A 607 -22.22 -10.14 -25.14
C TYR A 607 -21.70 -8.73 -25.42
N SER A 608 -22.46 -7.91 -26.17
CA SER A 608 -22.08 -6.52 -26.45
C SER A 608 -21.92 -5.66 -25.19
N VAL A 609 -22.63 -5.97 -24.10
CA VAL A 609 -22.50 -5.28 -22.81
C VAL A 609 -21.12 -5.47 -22.21
N PHE A 610 -20.53 -6.66 -22.39
CA PHE A 610 -19.26 -7.04 -21.78
C PHE A 610 -18.05 -6.73 -22.67
N SER A 611 -18.20 -6.89 -23.99
CA SER A 611 -17.10 -6.87 -24.96
C SER A 611 -16.13 -5.68 -24.84
N SER A 612 -16.62 -4.48 -24.52
CA SER A 612 -15.79 -3.27 -24.36
C SER A 612 -14.95 -3.27 -23.08
N SER A 613 -15.30 -4.10 -22.10
CA SER A 613 -14.65 -4.20 -20.78
C SER A 613 -13.72 -5.41 -20.65
N ILE A 614 -13.67 -6.28 -21.66
CA ILE A 614 -12.76 -7.45 -21.68
C ILE A 614 -11.36 -6.96 -22.11
N PRO A 615 -10.34 -7.04 -21.24
CA PRO A 615 -8.97 -6.71 -21.61
C PRO A 615 -8.40 -7.75 -22.60
N PRO A 616 -7.44 -7.35 -23.45
CA PRO A 616 -6.63 -8.34 -24.15
C PRO A 616 -5.82 -9.16 -23.14
N PRO A 617 -5.34 -10.37 -23.51
CA PRO A 617 -4.38 -11.09 -22.69
C PRO A 617 -3.14 -10.24 -22.39
N ILE A 618 -2.55 -10.43 -21.21
CA ILE A 618 -1.46 -9.58 -20.71
C ILE A 618 -0.22 -9.60 -21.63
N ASP A 619 0.05 -10.73 -22.31
CA ASP A 619 1.12 -10.89 -23.28
C ASP A 619 0.83 -10.22 -24.64
N LYS A 620 -0.40 -9.70 -24.82
CA LYS A 620 -0.84 -8.94 -26.00
C LYS A 620 -0.92 -7.44 -25.75
N LEU A 621 -0.53 -6.97 -24.57
CA LEU A 621 -0.39 -5.53 -24.33
C LEU A 621 0.66 -4.92 -25.28
N PRO A 622 0.48 -3.67 -25.73
CA PRO A 622 1.38 -3.03 -26.72
C PRO A 622 2.84 -2.89 -26.27
N PHE A 623 3.07 -2.88 -24.96
CA PHE A 623 4.38 -3.05 -24.35
C PHE A 623 4.27 -3.88 -23.08
N ARG A 624 5.40 -4.49 -22.73
CA ARG A 624 5.55 -5.33 -21.55
C ARG A 624 5.39 -4.49 -20.28
N ILE A 625 4.92 -5.16 -19.24
CA ILE A 625 4.96 -4.67 -17.86
C ILE A 625 5.75 -5.67 -17.03
N THR A 626 6.46 -5.16 -16.02
CA THR A 626 7.24 -6.02 -15.12
C THR A 626 6.31 -6.72 -14.12
N SER A 627 5.31 -5.99 -13.64
CA SER A 627 4.27 -6.49 -12.73
C SER A 627 3.11 -5.50 -12.65
N GLY A 628 1.97 -5.95 -12.16
CA GLY A 628 0.86 -5.10 -11.79
C GLY A 628 -0.20 -5.86 -11.00
N ALA A 629 -0.98 -5.14 -10.22
CA ALA A 629 -2.07 -5.68 -9.42
C ALA A 629 -3.14 -4.63 -9.13
N VAL A 630 -4.30 -5.09 -8.69
CA VAL A 630 -5.39 -4.25 -8.19
C VAL A 630 -5.82 -4.70 -6.80
N ASN A 631 -6.34 -3.75 -6.02
CA ASN A 631 -7.13 -4.05 -4.84
C ASN A 631 -8.51 -4.58 -5.27
N PHE A 632 -8.63 -5.90 -5.38
CA PHE A 632 -9.82 -6.57 -5.92
C PHE A 632 -11.00 -6.56 -4.94
N ARG A 633 -10.77 -6.91 -3.67
CA ARG A 633 -11.83 -6.93 -2.65
C ARG A 633 -11.58 -5.95 -1.52
N ASN A 634 -12.63 -5.23 -1.15
CA ASN A 634 -12.65 -4.35 0.01
C ASN A 634 -13.22 -5.10 1.22
N ALA A 635 -12.63 -4.88 2.41
CA ALA A 635 -13.15 -5.39 3.67
C ALA A 635 -14.20 -4.43 4.26
N PHE A 636 -15.22 -4.99 4.91
CA PHE A 636 -16.29 -4.24 5.57
C PHE A 636 -16.42 -4.66 7.04
N ALA A 637 -16.91 -3.74 7.88
CA ALA A 637 -17.11 -4.01 9.31
C ALA A 637 -18.53 -4.55 9.57
N PRO A 638 -18.76 -5.33 10.65
CA PRO A 638 -20.07 -5.90 10.96
C PRO A 638 -21.21 -4.87 11.07
N PHE A 639 -20.88 -3.65 11.50
CA PHE A 639 -21.85 -2.57 11.76
C PHE A 639 -21.78 -1.44 10.71
N ASN A 640 -20.97 -1.60 9.67
CA ASN A 640 -20.87 -0.66 8.56
C ASN A 640 -20.43 -1.41 7.29
N ASP A 641 -21.42 -1.80 6.49
CA ASP A 641 -21.22 -2.47 5.21
C ASP A 641 -21.29 -1.52 4.01
N GLN A 642 -21.31 -0.21 4.26
CA GLN A 642 -21.43 0.85 3.26
C GLN A 642 -20.09 1.49 2.91
N ILE A 643 -19.19 1.64 3.89
CA ILE A 643 -17.86 2.22 3.68
C ILE A 643 -16.81 1.13 3.93
N PRO A 644 -15.95 0.81 2.95
CA PRO A 644 -14.82 -0.08 3.17
C PRO A 644 -13.97 0.36 4.36
N THR A 645 -13.50 -0.57 5.17
CA THR A 645 -12.63 -0.29 6.31
C THR A 645 -11.35 0.44 5.89
N HIS A 646 -10.94 0.26 4.63
CA HIS A 646 -9.87 0.98 3.93
C HIS A 646 -9.95 2.50 4.11
N PHE A 647 -11.16 3.09 4.15
CA PHE A 647 -11.35 4.53 4.27
C PHE A 647 -11.82 4.98 5.66
N ILE A 648 -11.80 4.08 6.64
CA ILE A 648 -12.17 4.36 8.04
C ILE A 648 -10.89 4.61 8.85
N TYR A 649 -10.73 5.86 9.29
CA TYR A 649 -9.64 6.25 10.19
C TYR A 649 -9.83 5.62 11.57
N GLN A 650 -8.85 4.85 12.03
CA GLN A 650 -8.86 4.21 13.35
C GLN A 650 -7.55 4.48 14.09
N PRO A 651 -7.54 5.41 15.06
CA PRO A 651 -6.33 5.73 15.80
C PRO A 651 -5.92 4.58 16.71
N ALA A 652 -4.62 4.44 16.94
CA ALA A 652 -4.09 3.62 18.02
C ALA A 652 -4.50 4.19 19.39
N ASP A 653 -4.59 3.33 20.41
CA ASP A 653 -4.89 3.73 21.79
C ASP A 653 -3.79 4.63 22.36
N CYS A 654 -2.54 4.38 21.96
CA CYS A 654 -1.37 5.12 22.39
C CYS A 654 -0.42 5.36 21.21
N ARG A 655 0.02 6.60 21.06
CA ARG A 655 1.12 6.96 20.15
C ARG A 655 2.41 7.18 20.94
N LEU A 656 3.50 6.62 20.46
CA LEU A 656 4.86 6.79 20.96
C LEU A 656 5.79 7.30 19.84
N PHE A 657 6.95 7.84 20.20
CA PHE A 657 8.02 8.17 19.26
C PHE A 657 9.26 7.33 19.55
N TYR A 658 10.08 7.12 18.52
CA TYR A 658 11.36 6.44 18.67
C TYR A 658 12.36 7.32 19.43
N THR A 659 13.20 6.72 20.27
CA THR A 659 14.36 7.40 20.88
C THR A 659 15.66 6.95 20.23
N ALA A 660 16.74 7.70 20.44
CA ALA A 660 18.02 7.38 19.83
C ALA A 660 18.55 6.00 20.26
N GLU A 661 18.40 5.65 21.54
CA GLU A 661 18.88 4.37 22.10
C GLU A 661 18.25 3.16 21.42
N MET A 662 17.04 3.31 20.89
CA MET A 662 16.35 2.24 20.15
C MET A 662 17.11 1.84 18.88
N LEU A 663 17.87 2.76 18.26
CA LEU A 663 18.76 2.48 17.11
C LEU A 663 19.81 1.40 17.40
N LEU A 664 20.14 1.19 18.68
CA LEU A 664 21.11 0.18 19.11
C LEU A 664 20.46 -0.95 19.91
N LYS A 665 19.28 -0.71 20.48
CA LYS A 665 18.54 -1.61 21.35
C LYS A 665 17.06 -1.57 21.03
N PRO A 666 16.61 -2.26 19.98
CA PRO A 666 15.21 -2.27 19.55
C PRO A 666 14.25 -2.76 20.64
N GLU A 667 14.73 -3.58 21.59
CA GLU A 667 13.98 -4.02 22.77
C GLU A 667 13.42 -2.85 23.62
N LEU A 668 14.05 -1.67 23.57
CA LEU A 668 13.56 -0.49 24.28
C LEU A 668 12.22 0.03 23.72
N LEU A 669 11.91 -0.29 22.47
CA LEU A 669 10.58 -0.03 21.91
C LEU A 669 9.51 -0.84 22.66
N TRP A 670 9.81 -2.11 22.95
CA TRP A 670 8.93 -2.98 23.74
C TRP A 670 8.83 -2.51 25.19
N VAL A 671 9.94 -2.07 25.79
CA VAL A 671 9.94 -1.46 27.14
C VAL A 671 8.99 -0.26 27.18
N ASN A 672 9.08 0.65 26.20
CA ASN A 672 8.23 1.83 26.17
C ASN A 672 6.74 1.47 25.96
N ALA A 673 6.45 0.53 25.07
CA ALA A 673 5.09 0.02 24.87
C ALA A 673 4.53 -0.62 26.16
N ALA A 674 5.31 -1.48 26.83
CA ALA A 674 4.92 -2.12 28.09
C ALA A 674 4.65 -1.11 29.20
N LYS A 675 5.50 -0.09 29.32
CA LYS A 675 5.35 1.00 30.31
C LYS A 675 4.05 1.77 30.11
N SER A 676 3.73 2.14 28.87
CA SER A 676 2.48 2.84 28.56
C SER A 676 1.26 1.90 28.68
N ALA A 677 1.43 0.61 28.38
CA ALA A 677 0.37 -0.36 28.51
C ALA A 677 0.00 -0.64 29.96
N TRP A 678 0.98 -0.94 30.83
CA TRP A 678 0.71 -1.55 32.14
C TRP A 678 1.33 -0.82 33.33
N HIS A 679 2.15 0.22 33.10
CA HIS A 679 2.84 0.96 34.17
C HIS A 679 2.53 2.46 34.17
N ASN A 680 1.43 2.87 33.53
CA ASN A 680 0.92 4.25 33.50
C ASN A 680 1.91 5.29 32.95
N ALA A 681 2.89 4.89 32.12
CA ALA A 681 3.71 5.86 31.43
C ALA A 681 2.89 6.63 30.39
N ALA A 682 3.28 7.87 30.14
CA ALA A 682 2.58 8.74 29.19
C ALA A 682 2.72 8.22 27.75
N CYS A 683 1.75 8.56 26.92
CA CYS A 683 1.86 8.49 25.47
C CYS A 683 2.08 9.90 24.94
N ALA A 684 2.69 10.04 23.75
CA ALA A 684 2.68 11.30 23.00
C ALA A 684 1.24 11.76 22.72
N PHE A 685 0.36 10.79 22.47
CA PHE A 685 -1.08 10.98 22.36
C PHE A 685 -1.81 9.72 22.82
N SER A 686 -2.94 9.89 23.51
CA SER A 686 -3.79 8.76 23.91
C SER A 686 -5.22 8.97 23.44
N VAL A 687 -5.85 7.89 23.00
CA VAL A 687 -7.29 7.83 22.76
C VAL A 687 -7.92 7.06 23.93
N PRO A 688 -9.07 7.51 24.47
CA PRO A 688 -9.78 6.73 25.47
C PRO A 688 -10.07 5.32 24.94
N SER A 689 -9.73 4.29 25.72
CA SER A 689 -9.90 2.89 25.33
C SER A 689 -11.34 2.61 24.91
N GLN A 690 -11.52 1.98 23.75
CA GLN A 690 -12.84 1.45 23.38
C GLN A 690 -13.22 0.34 24.35
N LYS A 691 -14.48 0.32 24.81
CA LYS A 691 -14.97 -0.79 25.64
C LYS A 691 -15.07 -2.02 24.75
N ALA A 692 -14.53 -3.16 25.23
CA ALA A 692 -14.73 -4.44 24.58
C ALA A 692 -16.23 -4.68 24.33
N ILE A 693 -16.55 -5.22 23.15
CA ILE A 693 -17.90 -5.70 22.88
C ILE A 693 -18.07 -6.91 23.80
N LYS A 694 -19.00 -6.84 24.76
CA LYS A 694 -19.27 -7.97 25.66
C LYS A 694 -19.75 -9.14 24.79
N ALA A 695 -19.02 -10.24 24.83
CA ALA A 695 -19.48 -11.52 24.29
C ALA A 695 -20.57 -12.07 25.22
N ASP A 696 -21.80 -11.57 25.06
CA ASP A 696 -23.05 -12.20 25.47
C ASP A 696 -24.21 -11.28 25.05
N ASP A 697 -24.76 -11.59 23.88
CA ASP A 697 -26.19 -11.66 23.59
C ASP A 697 -26.32 -12.15 22.14
N ASP A 698 -27.10 -13.22 21.94
CA ASP A 698 -27.38 -13.89 20.66
C ASP A 698 -27.33 -12.94 19.46
N ALA A 699 -26.35 -13.13 18.56
CA ALA A 699 -26.35 -12.56 17.23
C ALA A 699 -27.46 -13.22 16.39
N THR A 700 -28.70 -12.90 16.71
CA THR A 700 -29.83 -13.00 15.79
C THR A 700 -29.93 -11.64 15.11
N PRO A 701 -29.74 -11.52 13.79
CA PRO A 701 -30.02 -10.26 13.11
C PRO A 701 -31.50 -9.93 13.33
N ALA A 702 -31.78 -8.80 13.99
CA ALA A 702 -33.13 -8.26 14.00
C ALA A 702 -33.49 -7.97 12.54
N SER A 703 -34.37 -8.79 11.96
CA SER A 703 -34.93 -8.52 10.64
C SER A 703 -35.68 -7.19 10.72
N GLY A 704 -35.08 -6.13 10.18
CA GLY A 704 -35.73 -4.86 9.93
C GLY A 704 -36.74 -5.03 8.81
N SER A 705 -37.86 -5.68 9.10
CA SER A 705 -39.06 -5.55 8.29
C SER A 705 -39.60 -4.15 8.51
N VAL A 706 -39.29 -3.23 7.60
CA VAL A 706 -39.98 -1.95 7.51
C VAL A 706 -41.42 -2.29 7.12
N LYS A 707 -42.30 -2.37 8.12
CA LYS A 707 -43.73 -2.36 7.91
C LYS A 707 -44.09 -1.02 7.29
N SER A 708 -44.54 -1.10 6.05
CA SER A 708 -45.36 -0.10 5.38
C SER A 708 -46.54 0.27 6.28
N GLU A 709 -46.51 1.46 6.90
CA GLU A 709 -47.71 2.18 7.28
C GLU A 709 -47.97 3.28 6.26
N SER A 710 -48.95 3.00 5.41
CA SER A 710 -49.61 3.93 4.54
C SER A 710 -50.44 4.92 5.35
N ASN A 711 -50.21 6.22 5.17
CA ASN A 711 -51.30 7.12 4.80
C ASN A 711 -50.80 8.42 4.14
N PRO A 712 -51.57 8.95 3.17
CA PRO A 712 -51.07 9.88 2.16
C PRO A 712 -51.24 11.33 2.59
N THR A 713 -50.29 12.18 2.22
CA THR A 713 -50.61 13.60 2.04
C THR A 713 -49.83 14.12 0.83
N THR A 714 -50.58 14.21 -0.26
CA THR A 714 -50.26 14.97 -1.47
C THR A 714 -49.79 16.38 -1.14
N THR A 715 -48.68 16.82 -1.71
CA THR A 715 -48.62 18.12 -2.40
C THR A 715 -47.37 18.25 -3.26
N GLU A 716 -47.57 18.94 -4.37
CA GLU A 716 -46.73 19.01 -5.56
C GLU A 716 -45.36 19.67 -5.35
N ALA A 717 -44.44 19.32 -6.25
CA ALA A 717 -43.20 20.03 -6.49
C ALA A 717 -43.43 21.46 -7.00
N PRO A 718 -42.47 22.37 -6.77
CA PRO A 718 -42.31 23.49 -7.69
C PRO A 718 -40.90 23.50 -8.32
N GLN A 719 -40.93 23.62 -9.65
CA GLN A 719 -39.80 24.06 -10.47
C GLN A 719 -39.54 25.58 -10.31
N PRO A 720 -38.37 26.07 -10.78
CA PRO A 720 -37.77 27.33 -10.35
C PRO A 720 -38.19 28.53 -11.20
N THR A 721 -38.13 29.75 -10.65
CA THR A 721 -38.00 30.98 -11.44
C THR A 721 -37.38 32.13 -10.65
N SER A 722 -36.82 33.05 -11.42
CA SER A 722 -35.87 34.10 -11.11
C SER A 722 -36.49 35.47 -10.77
N THR A 723 -35.61 36.36 -10.32
CA THR A 723 -35.54 37.83 -10.52
C THR A 723 -36.25 38.84 -9.58
N THR A 724 -35.39 39.72 -9.05
CA THR A 724 -35.49 41.20 -8.84
C THR A 724 -36.23 41.86 -7.65
N SER A 725 -35.39 42.41 -6.75
CA SER A 725 -35.18 43.84 -6.44
C SER A 725 -35.92 44.56 -5.28
N THR A 726 -35.09 45.36 -4.57
CA THR A 726 -35.28 46.66 -3.86
C THR A 726 -35.66 46.75 -2.36
N HIS A 727 -34.75 47.42 -1.62
CA HIS A 727 -34.85 48.41 -0.49
C HIS A 727 -35.73 48.08 0.75
N SER A 728 -35.44 48.46 2.00
CA SER A 728 -34.65 49.53 2.68
C SER A 728 -34.47 49.12 4.16
N SER A 729 -33.29 49.22 4.79
CA SER A 729 -32.72 50.30 5.63
C SER A 729 -33.17 50.35 7.12
N ASP A 730 -32.16 50.57 7.97
CA ASP A 730 -32.17 51.22 9.32
C ASP A 730 -32.56 50.38 10.56
N ASP A 731 -31.95 50.52 11.75
CA ASP A 731 -30.63 51.01 12.21
C ASP A 731 -30.49 50.68 13.73
N THR A 732 -29.35 50.10 14.13
CA THR A 732 -28.57 50.29 15.41
C THR A 732 -29.22 50.19 16.84
N PRO A 733 -28.46 50.32 17.97
CA PRO A 733 -27.56 49.30 18.53
C PRO A 733 -27.66 49.14 20.09
N ALA A 734 -27.10 48.09 20.69
CA ALA A 734 -26.67 48.12 22.10
C ALA A 734 -25.60 47.05 22.42
N ALA A 735 -24.60 47.48 23.18
CA ALA A 735 -23.35 46.80 23.48
C ALA A 735 -23.30 46.24 24.91
N SER A 736 -22.60 45.10 25.09
CA SER A 736 -21.78 44.69 26.23
C SER A 736 -21.44 43.20 26.00
N GLY A 737 -20.22 42.74 25.75
CA GLY A 737 -18.98 43.06 26.45
C GLY A 737 -18.71 41.92 27.44
N ASP A 738 -18.06 40.84 27.00
CA ASP A 738 -17.07 40.16 27.85
C ASP A 738 -16.11 39.27 27.05
N SER A 739 -14.86 39.31 27.49
CA SER A 739 -13.68 38.74 26.83
C SER A 739 -13.38 37.33 27.31
N SER A 740 -13.17 36.38 26.38
CA SER A 740 -12.23 35.28 26.62
C SER A 740 -11.57 34.85 25.31
N SER A 741 -10.25 35.00 25.29
CA SER A 741 -9.35 34.63 24.23
C SER A 741 -9.07 33.12 24.26
N SER A 742 -9.69 32.37 23.35
CA SER A 742 -9.18 31.04 22.95
C SER A 742 -9.64 30.70 21.52
N LYS A 743 -8.88 31.15 20.52
CA LYS A 743 -8.92 30.56 19.18
C LYS A 743 -7.50 30.40 18.64
N LYS A 744 -6.96 29.19 18.78
CA LYS A 744 -6.07 28.58 17.79
C LYS A 744 -6.48 27.13 17.58
N LYS A 745 -7.46 26.94 16.70
CA LYS A 745 -7.52 25.83 15.75
C LYS A 745 -7.96 26.41 14.42
N THR A 746 -7.09 26.28 13.41
CA THR A 746 -7.42 26.12 11.99
C THR A 746 -6.11 25.91 11.24
N LEU A 747 -5.73 24.65 11.00
CA LEU A 747 -4.96 24.30 9.81
C LEU A 747 -5.95 24.36 8.63
N SER A 748 -5.67 25.27 7.71
CA SER A 748 -6.45 25.59 6.51
C SER A 748 -5.51 26.40 5.61
N PRO A 749 -5.65 26.42 4.27
CA PRO A 749 -6.10 25.41 3.31
C PRO A 749 -4.98 25.24 2.26
N ALA A 750 -3.79 24.82 2.74
CA ALA A 750 -2.53 25.08 2.08
C ALA A 750 -1.42 24.02 2.36
N HIS A 751 -1.05 23.10 1.49
CA HIS A 751 -1.28 22.97 0.03
C HIS A 751 -0.94 24.22 -0.83
N LYS A 752 -0.88 25.43 -0.26
CA LYS A 752 -0.73 26.71 -0.99
C LYS A 752 0.73 27.03 -1.25
N ALA A 753 1.61 26.13 -0.87
CA ALA A 753 2.96 26.17 -1.35
C ALA A 753 3.45 24.72 -1.59
N LEU A 754 3.51 24.13 -2.79
CA LEU A 754 3.50 24.64 -4.18
C LEU A 754 4.41 25.85 -4.42
N GLY A 755 4.88 26.48 -3.37
CA GLY A 755 5.01 27.94 -3.29
C GLY A 755 6.42 28.36 -2.93
N LEU A 756 7.32 27.38 -2.75
CA LEU A 756 8.75 27.62 -2.85
C LEU A 756 9.45 26.69 -3.87
N LEU A 757 8.75 25.75 -4.51
CA LEU A 757 9.30 24.95 -5.63
C LEU A 757 8.75 25.38 -7.00
N LEU A 758 7.76 26.28 -7.01
CA LEU A 758 7.76 27.43 -7.91
C LEU A 758 8.98 28.36 -7.71
N ALA A 759 9.74 28.27 -6.61
CA ALA A 759 10.93 29.11 -6.36
C ALA A 759 12.27 28.42 -6.69
N MET A 760 12.30 27.17 -7.18
CA MET A 760 13.49 26.59 -7.84
C MET A 760 13.45 26.65 -9.37
N ALA A 761 12.38 27.19 -9.96
CA ALA A 761 12.45 27.78 -11.30
C ALA A 761 13.41 28.98 -11.36
N GLU A 762 13.91 29.48 -10.23
CA GLU A 762 14.80 30.66 -10.12
C GLU A 762 16.31 30.35 -10.09
N GLY A 763 16.74 29.09 -10.29
CA GLY A 763 18.16 28.71 -10.23
C GLY A 763 18.99 28.82 -11.52
N LEU A 764 18.37 29.05 -12.69
CA LEU A 764 19.08 29.05 -13.99
C LEU A 764 19.20 30.47 -14.58
N ARG A 765 20.15 31.24 -14.05
CA ARG A 765 20.79 32.35 -14.81
C ARG A 765 22.20 31.91 -15.24
N PRO A 766 22.63 32.25 -16.47
CA PRO A 766 23.97 31.98 -16.94
C PRO A 766 24.98 32.96 -16.33
N GLN A 767 26.17 32.48 -15.99
CA GLN A 767 27.40 33.27 -16.11
C GLN A 767 28.12 32.85 -17.37
#